data_AF-D6TNY4-F1
#
_entry.id   AF-D6TNY4-F1
#
_cell.length_a   1.000
_cell.length_b   1.000
_cell.length_c   1.000
_cell.angle_alpha   90.00
_cell.angle_beta   90.00
_cell.angle_gamma   90.00
#
_symmetry.space_group_name_H-M   'P 1'
#
loop_
_entity.id
_entity.type
_entity.pdbx_description
1 polymer ?
#
loop_
_entity_poly.entity_id
_entity_poly.type
_entity_poly.pdbx_seq_one_letter_code
_entity_poly.pdbx_strand_id
1 'polypeptide(L)'
;MNFILWLLIIFAACAVASLALCGLAMVLFPKFRSGEHKPGTHRPDMPAGGREIKTIELPLVGGPAFTLAIVGIGVWAGYVFQLNKDQWTMLLIGLGATFGFALIGFLDDWNKVYSKEGLSERVKFGGLFLVSATAAVLYFFLVSTGQESYSFYKDLPILNTLLSNPGCAADTICRVHPGQLAFYGWLIFLVLMTGFVGSFTSAAVDFSDGLDGLAGGLVFSASLALGIVVTGLIDPRHPLGIVFEILALLCAGSTLGYLPWNWPSSWAARHRTAKRSAKIYMGDCGALALGGMMAIIAIFSRNELLLLLLGGAFVLEGLSALIQSRVLTRFFRRSLTTLRFANTDEFVPHTEFPLPFLATPLHHHFDLLGWDRRRLVYGAWALGACFAALGVMSGLSTFTWERYLARILVLILALAIWTSGSWTKCYFVGKHPAERSRRRRLALYYGYPYRIMGVRLYHLVEVIEASENVIETPAEELALWQRMTIYDARSMLGLYCYRAGYYPAALAQWTRIPERNRVLRPEVTRLLFEVDERLALEKQETQPMRRDQLIPQEPILSGNLPPADLPNPHEPIRSDETAGILAGPWESLKPTHSYPINNEELGDLDEDDEEARIMTAPLGSSTHREGESNGHNGQNGQNLSDTSDASLSGNGTQQTSTSSRWFTRLFRSSSK
;
A
#
# COMPACT_ATOMS: atom_id res chain seq x y z
N MET A 1 27.51 19.19 37.55
CA MET A 1 26.14 18.67 37.38
C MET A 1 26.04 18.17 35.94
N ASN A 2 25.73 16.90 35.74
CA ASN A 2 26.14 16.15 34.55
C ASN A 2 25.52 16.70 33.26
N PHE A 3 26.36 17.02 32.28
CA PHE A 3 25.98 17.45 30.92
C PHE A 3 24.88 16.56 30.30
N ILE A 4 25.00 15.25 30.46
CA ILE A 4 24.03 14.23 30.03
C ILE A 4 22.65 14.42 30.69
N LEU A 5 22.61 14.85 31.96
CA LEU A 5 21.35 15.09 32.66
C LEU A 5 20.56 16.22 31.99
N TRP A 6 21.23 17.30 31.58
CA TRP A 6 20.58 18.42 30.88
C TRP A 6 20.04 18.02 29.51
N LEU A 7 20.76 17.18 28.78
CA LEU A 7 20.29 16.62 27.51
C LEU A 7 19.02 15.77 27.70
N LEU A 8 19.01 14.91 28.72
CA LEU A 8 17.83 14.13 29.08
C LEU A 8 16.65 15.01 29.52
N ILE A 9 16.93 16.09 30.25
CA ILE A 9 15.90 17.08 30.64
C ILE A 9 15.29 17.73 29.41
N ILE A 10 16.10 18.11 28.40
CA ILE A 10 15.59 18.72 27.15
C ILE A 10 14.75 17.74 26.34
N PHE A 11 15.21 16.49 26.22
CA PHE A 11 14.43 15.41 25.61
C PHE A 11 13.06 15.25 26.30
N ALA A 12 13.05 15.13 27.64
CA ALA A 12 11.84 14.98 28.42
C ALA A 12 10.93 16.22 28.33
N ALA A 13 11.51 17.43 28.38
CA ALA A 13 10.79 18.69 28.25
C ALA A 13 10.11 18.80 26.88
N CYS A 14 10.78 18.40 25.79
CA CYS A 14 10.19 18.37 24.47
C CYS A 14 9.06 17.34 24.36
N ALA A 15 9.21 16.16 24.96
CA ALA A 15 8.15 15.15 24.99
C ALA A 15 6.91 15.64 25.75
N VAL A 16 7.09 16.26 26.92
CA VAL A 16 5.98 16.82 27.71
C VAL A 16 5.33 17.99 26.99
N ALA A 17 6.11 18.90 26.41
CA ALA A 17 5.60 20.04 25.64
C ALA A 17 4.81 19.58 24.41
N SER A 18 5.33 18.60 23.66
CA SER A 18 4.65 18.00 22.51
C SER A 18 3.33 17.31 22.93
N LEU A 19 3.35 16.53 24.01
CA LEU A 19 2.15 15.88 24.55
C LEU A 19 1.06 16.90 24.91
N ALA A 20 1.44 17.97 25.62
CA ALA A 20 0.54 19.02 26.06
C ALA A 20 -0.01 19.83 24.88
N LEU A 21 0.85 20.24 23.93
CA LEU A 21 0.45 21.02 22.76
C LEU A 21 -0.43 20.21 21.81
N CYS A 22 -0.17 18.91 21.61
CA CYS A 22 -1.05 18.05 20.83
C CYS A 22 -2.44 17.93 21.48
N GLY A 23 -2.50 17.77 22.80
CA GLY A 23 -3.75 17.75 23.55
C GLY A 23 -4.52 19.07 23.44
N LEU A 24 -3.83 20.20 23.57
CA LEU A 24 -4.41 21.53 23.41
C LEU A 24 -4.93 21.76 21.98
N ALA A 25 -4.14 21.41 20.97
CA ALA A 25 -4.49 21.58 19.56
C ALA A 25 -5.71 20.74 19.17
N MET A 26 -5.84 19.53 19.74
CA MET A 26 -7.03 18.69 19.57
C MET A 26 -8.31 19.37 20.07
N VAL A 27 -8.23 20.09 21.20
CA VAL A 27 -9.37 20.80 21.79
C VAL A 27 -9.68 22.08 21.03
N LEU A 28 -8.67 22.83 20.58
CA LEU A 28 -8.84 24.10 19.88
C LEU A 28 -9.29 23.94 18.43
N PHE A 29 -8.80 22.92 17.72
CA PHE A 29 -9.04 22.73 16.29
C PHE A 29 -9.69 21.37 15.95
N PRO A 30 -10.83 20.99 16.56
CA PRO A 30 -11.44 19.68 16.37
C PRO A 30 -12.05 19.49 14.96
N LYS A 31 -12.27 20.59 14.23
CA LYS A 31 -12.87 20.61 12.88
C LYS A 31 -11.84 20.63 11.75
N PHE A 32 -10.55 20.79 12.04
CA PHE A 32 -9.49 20.81 11.02
C PHE A 32 -9.16 19.38 10.58
N ARG A 33 -9.96 18.84 9.66
CA ARG A 33 -9.94 17.43 9.23
C ARG A 33 -9.80 17.34 7.72
N SER A 34 -8.98 16.41 7.24
CA SER A 34 -8.86 16.16 5.81
C SER A 34 -10.15 15.56 5.29
N GLY A 35 -10.85 16.29 4.41
CA GLY A 35 -11.99 15.78 3.64
C GLY A 35 -11.57 15.17 2.30
N GLU A 36 -10.30 14.78 2.16
CA GLU A 36 -9.74 14.27 0.91
C GLU A 36 -10.43 12.95 0.51
N HIS A 37 -11.27 13.04 -0.52
CA HIS A 37 -11.79 11.87 -1.22
C HIS A 37 -10.75 11.46 -2.27
N LYS A 38 -9.84 10.53 -1.95
CA LYS A 38 -8.88 10.03 -2.95
C LYS A 38 -9.65 9.28 -4.04
N PRO A 39 -9.68 9.77 -5.30
CA PRO A 39 -10.32 9.06 -6.40
C PRO A 39 -9.43 7.88 -6.80
N GLY A 40 -9.53 6.79 -6.07
CA GLY A 40 -9.05 5.49 -6.52
C GLY A 40 -10.19 4.78 -7.21
N THR A 41 -9.99 4.32 -8.44
CA THR A 41 -10.83 3.24 -8.98
C THR A 41 -10.68 2.06 -8.03
N HIS A 42 -11.66 1.85 -7.16
CA HIS A 42 -11.69 0.70 -6.27
C HIS A 42 -11.67 -0.53 -7.17
N ARG A 43 -10.50 -1.17 -7.27
CA ARG A 43 -10.31 -2.36 -8.09
C ARG A 43 -11.12 -3.50 -7.47
N PRO A 44 -12.19 -3.99 -8.10
CA PRO A 44 -13.00 -5.10 -7.56
C PRO A 44 -12.21 -6.42 -7.52
N ASP A 45 -11.10 -6.50 -8.25
CA ASP A 45 -10.18 -7.63 -8.37
C ASP A 45 -9.07 -7.66 -7.30
N MET A 46 -8.82 -6.55 -6.60
CA MET A 46 -7.88 -6.53 -5.47
C MET A 46 -8.54 -7.09 -4.20
N PRO A 47 -7.80 -7.80 -3.32
CA PRO A 47 -8.34 -8.47 -2.13
C PRO A 47 -8.88 -7.51 -1.05
N ALA A 48 -9.03 -6.22 -1.33
CA ALA A 48 -9.89 -5.33 -0.57
C ALA A 48 -11.34 -5.71 -0.88
N GLY A 49 -11.82 -6.82 -0.29
CA GLY A 49 -13.21 -7.24 -0.42
C GLY A 49 -14.12 -6.06 -0.14
N GLY A 50 -15.07 -5.78 -1.06
CA GLY A 50 -15.87 -4.55 -1.22
C GLY A 50 -16.44 -3.90 0.05
N ARG A 51 -15.56 -3.39 0.90
CA ARG A 51 -15.85 -2.74 2.16
C ARG A 51 -15.31 -1.33 2.03
N GLU A 52 -16.24 -0.41 1.82
CA GLU A 52 -16.04 1.01 1.95
C GLU A 52 -15.41 1.28 3.33
N ILE A 53 -14.09 1.50 3.34
CA ILE A 53 -13.38 1.87 4.56
C ILE A 53 -13.83 3.31 4.85
N LYS A 54 -14.88 3.47 5.66
CA LYS A 54 -15.17 4.77 6.29
C LYS A 54 -14.01 5.12 7.20
N THR A 55 -12.99 5.75 6.63
CA THR A 55 -11.89 6.35 7.37
C THR A 55 -12.51 7.48 8.18
N ILE A 56 -12.70 7.27 9.48
CA ILE A 56 -13.08 8.35 10.40
C ILE A 56 -12.00 9.41 10.29
N GLU A 57 -12.36 10.59 9.81
CA GLU A 57 -11.44 11.71 9.63
C GLU A 57 -11.00 12.22 11.02
N LEU A 58 -9.73 12.00 11.36
CA LEU A 58 -9.13 12.55 12.58
C LEU A 58 -8.57 13.96 12.28
N PRO A 59 -8.46 14.84 13.30
CA PRO A 59 -7.90 16.17 13.12
C PRO A 59 -6.41 16.13 12.74
N LEU A 60 -6.01 16.94 11.75
CA LEU A 60 -4.65 17.13 11.25
C LEU A 60 -3.89 18.19 12.07
N VAL A 61 -3.74 17.95 13.37
CA VAL A 61 -3.20 18.95 14.30
C VAL A 61 -1.89 18.52 14.98
N GLY A 62 -1.44 17.28 14.75
CA GLY A 62 -0.23 16.74 15.38
C GLY A 62 1.03 17.47 14.95
N GLY A 63 1.27 17.55 13.63
CA GLY A 63 2.45 18.19 13.04
C GLY A 63 2.69 19.62 13.51
N PRO A 64 1.73 20.54 13.34
CA PRO A 64 1.89 21.92 13.82
C PRO A 64 2.14 22.01 15.33
N ALA A 65 1.48 21.18 16.13
CA ALA A 65 1.61 21.22 17.58
C ALA A 65 3.01 20.83 18.07
N PHE A 66 3.54 19.70 17.59
CA PHE A 66 4.87 19.26 18.05
C PHE A 66 6.01 20.05 17.39
N THR A 67 5.83 20.61 16.19
CA THR A 67 6.85 21.48 15.58
C THR A 67 7.02 22.79 16.36
N LEU A 68 5.92 23.37 16.86
CA LEU A 68 5.99 24.48 17.81
C LEU A 68 6.71 24.08 19.12
N ALA A 69 6.50 22.86 19.61
CA ALA A 69 7.23 22.34 20.76
C ALA A 69 8.75 22.24 20.49
N ILE A 70 9.16 21.74 19.32
CA ILE A 70 10.56 21.65 18.89
C ILE A 70 11.20 23.04 18.85
N VAL A 71 10.54 24.02 18.24
CA VAL A 71 11.08 25.39 18.14
C VAL A 71 11.19 26.04 19.51
N GLY A 72 10.14 25.97 20.33
CA GLY A 72 10.13 26.57 21.67
C GLY A 72 11.17 25.97 22.62
N ILE A 73 11.21 24.63 22.72
CA ILE A 73 12.17 23.94 23.59
C ILE A 73 13.59 24.02 23.00
N GLY A 74 13.74 24.08 21.68
CA GLY A 74 15.04 24.28 21.05
C GLY A 74 15.67 25.62 21.38
N VAL A 75 14.90 26.72 21.27
CA VAL A 75 15.38 28.05 21.69
C VAL A 75 15.71 28.08 23.18
N TRP A 76 14.87 27.46 24.03
CA TRP A 76 15.14 27.34 25.46
C TRP A 76 16.44 26.56 25.74
N ALA A 77 16.66 25.43 25.05
CA ALA A 77 17.88 24.63 25.15
C ALA A 77 19.14 25.44 24.82
N GLY A 78 19.07 26.33 23.82
CA GLY A 78 20.19 27.20 23.48
C GLY A 78 20.62 28.13 24.63
N TYR A 79 19.65 28.65 25.40
CA TYR A 79 19.94 29.46 26.59
C TYR A 79 20.47 28.61 27.75
N VAL A 80 19.91 27.43 27.97
CA VAL A 80 20.32 26.50 29.04
C VAL A 80 21.78 26.05 28.86
N PHE A 81 22.18 25.73 27.63
CA PHE A 81 23.55 25.32 27.31
C PHE A 81 24.52 26.48 27.09
N GLN A 82 24.06 27.74 27.20
CA GLN A 82 24.88 28.93 26.97
C GLN A 82 25.67 28.85 25.65
N LEU A 83 24.96 28.55 24.57
CA LEU A 83 25.59 28.29 23.28
C LEU A 83 26.41 29.50 22.81
N ASN A 84 27.54 29.21 22.16
CA ASN A 84 28.36 30.20 21.47
C ASN A 84 27.63 30.76 20.23
N LYS A 85 28.11 31.87 19.68
CA LYS A 85 27.51 32.50 18.49
C LYS A 85 27.33 31.52 17.33
N ASP A 86 28.37 30.75 17.00
CA ASP A 86 28.32 29.74 15.91
C ASP A 86 27.36 28.58 16.21
N GLN A 87 27.22 28.21 17.49
CA GLN A 87 26.26 27.17 17.91
C GLN A 87 24.82 27.68 17.83
N TRP A 88 24.58 28.95 18.18
CA TRP A 88 23.29 29.60 18.02
C TRP A 88 22.89 29.74 16.55
N THR A 89 23.80 30.18 15.68
CA THR A 89 23.49 30.27 14.25
C THR A 89 23.12 28.90 13.70
N MET A 90 23.84 27.85 14.07
CA MET A 90 23.50 26.47 13.69
C MET A 90 22.15 26.00 14.21
N LEU A 91 21.85 26.27 15.48
CA LEU A 91 20.58 25.90 16.09
C LEU A 91 19.41 26.59 15.35
N LEU A 92 19.55 27.89 15.07
CA LEU A 92 18.53 28.67 14.36
C LEU A 92 18.36 28.23 12.91
N ILE A 93 19.43 27.84 12.21
CA ILE A 93 19.33 27.26 10.87
C ILE A 93 18.55 25.94 10.93
N GLY A 94 18.88 25.04 11.88
CA GLY A 94 18.20 23.76 12.05
C GLY A 94 16.71 23.91 12.40
N LEU A 95 16.39 24.75 13.38
CA LEU A 95 15.00 25.02 13.78
C LEU A 95 14.22 25.75 12.68
N GLY A 96 14.84 26.76 12.04
CA GLY A 96 14.22 27.54 10.97
C GLY A 96 13.92 26.69 9.74
N ALA A 97 14.81 25.77 9.37
CA ALA A 97 14.57 24.85 8.27
C ALA A 97 13.52 23.78 8.63
N THR A 98 13.53 23.25 9.87
CA THR A 98 12.47 22.36 10.38
C THR A 98 11.10 23.04 10.29
N PHE A 99 11.03 24.31 10.68
CA PHE A 99 9.83 25.13 10.54
C PHE A 99 9.46 25.38 9.07
N GLY A 100 10.43 25.60 8.19
CA GLY A 100 10.19 25.75 6.74
C GLY A 100 9.60 24.49 6.11
N PHE A 101 10.10 23.31 6.47
CA PHE A 101 9.51 22.04 6.06
C PHE A 101 8.10 21.85 6.60
N ALA A 102 7.90 22.20 7.89
CA ALA A 102 6.58 22.18 8.52
C ALA A 102 5.59 23.10 7.80
N LEU A 103 6.04 24.29 7.39
CA LEU A 103 5.21 25.27 6.69
C LEU A 103 4.74 24.76 5.34
N ILE A 104 5.61 24.11 4.56
CA ILE A 104 5.21 23.52 3.27
C ILE A 104 4.18 22.42 3.47
N GLY A 105 4.40 21.53 4.44
CA GLY A 105 3.45 20.47 4.76
C GLY A 105 2.13 21.02 5.32
N PHE A 106 2.18 22.10 6.11
CA PHE A 106 0.98 22.76 6.60
C PHE A 106 0.18 23.40 5.46
N LEU A 107 0.84 24.02 4.47
CA LEU A 107 0.17 24.56 3.29
C LEU A 107 -0.49 23.44 2.46
N ASP A 108 0.14 22.27 2.38
CA ASP A 108 -0.45 21.08 1.75
C ASP A 108 -1.69 20.61 2.51
N ASP A 109 -1.57 20.41 3.83
CA ASP A 109 -2.68 20.00 4.70
C ASP A 109 -3.82 21.03 4.67
N TRP A 110 -3.51 22.32 4.66
CA TRP A 110 -4.50 23.40 4.56
C TRP A 110 -5.29 23.31 3.24
N ASN A 111 -4.60 23.13 2.11
CA ASN A 111 -5.26 22.96 0.82
C ASN A 111 -6.11 21.69 0.77
N LYS A 112 -5.64 20.57 1.34
CA LYS A 112 -6.44 19.33 1.44
C LYS A 112 -7.72 19.54 2.25
N VAL A 113 -7.66 20.32 3.33
CA VAL A 113 -8.82 20.60 4.19
C VAL A 113 -9.85 21.50 3.50
N TYR A 114 -9.41 22.60 2.88
CA TYR A 114 -10.34 23.61 2.34
C TYR A 114 -10.69 23.41 0.86
N SER A 115 -9.73 23.00 0.05
CA SER A 115 -9.86 22.86 -1.41
C SER A 115 -10.10 21.41 -1.86
N LYS A 116 -10.06 20.44 -0.93
CA LYS A 116 -10.17 18.97 -1.17
C LYS A 116 -9.05 18.36 -2.04
N GLU A 117 -8.11 19.18 -2.50
CA GLU A 117 -6.94 18.78 -3.27
C GLU A 117 -5.67 19.29 -2.58
N GLY A 118 -4.64 18.46 -2.56
CA GLY A 118 -3.32 18.86 -2.07
C GLY A 118 -2.56 19.75 -3.05
N LEU A 119 -1.42 20.26 -2.62
CA LEU A 119 -0.45 20.93 -3.47
C LEU A 119 0.01 20.00 -4.60
N SER A 120 0.22 20.59 -5.78
CA SER A 120 0.88 19.89 -6.87
C SER A 120 2.22 19.31 -6.42
N GLU A 121 2.51 18.07 -6.80
CA GLU A 121 3.76 17.39 -6.47
C GLU A 121 5.00 18.25 -6.81
N ARG A 122 4.96 19.00 -7.92
CA ARG A 122 6.07 19.88 -8.34
C ARG A 122 6.28 21.04 -7.37
N VAL A 123 5.20 21.63 -6.88
CA VAL A 123 5.25 22.75 -5.91
C VAL A 123 5.72 22.24 -4.56
N LYS A 124 5.19 21.11 -4.10
CA LYS A 124 5.61 20.47 -2.85
C LYS A 124 7.11 20.14 -2.88
N PHE A 125 7.58 19.38 -3.87
CA PHE A 125 9.01 19.06 -4.01
C PHE A 125 9.89 20.29 -4.24
N GLY A 126 9.42 21.27 -5.04
CA GLY A 126 10.14 22.53 -5.27
C GLY A 126 10.32 23.32 -3.97
N GLY A 127 9.29 23.38 -3.12
CA GLY A 127 9.36 24.00 -1.80
C GLY A 127 10.35 23.28 -0.88
N LEU A 128 10.28 21.93 -0.81
CA LEU A 128 11.21 21.14 0.02
C LEU A 128 12.67 21.38 -0.39
N PHE A 129 12.92 21.41 -1.69
CA PHE A 129 14.24 21.72 -2.24
C PHE A 129 14.67 23.15 -1.90
N LEU A 130 13.77 24.13 -2.03
CA LEU A 130 14.06 25.53 -1.69
C LEU A 130 14.45 25.70 -0.23
N VAL A 131 13.67 25.16 0.72
CA VAL A 131 13.98 25.25 2.16
C VAL A 131 15.34 24.60 2.47
N SER A 132 15.60 23.42 1.89
CA SER A 132 16.87 22.73 2.03
C SER A 132 18.04 23.54 1.46
N ALA A 133 17.87 24.13 0.27
CA ALA A 133 18.87 24.95 -0.39
C ALA A 133 19.15 26.23 0.41
N THR A 134 18.12 26.88 0.96
CA THR A 134 18.29 28.05 1.84
C THR A 134 19.06 27.67 3.10
N ALA A 135 18.74 26.54 3.75
CA ALA A 135 19.49 26.07 4.91
C ALA A 135 20.97 25.81 4.58
N ALA A 136 21.24 25.20 3.42
CA ALA A 136 22.59 24.98 2.89
C ALA A 136 23.37 26.29 2.67
N VAL A 137 22.75 27.28 2.03
CA VAL A 137 23.36 28.59 1.79
C VAL A 137 23.65 29.31 3.10
N LEU A 138 22.69 29.32 4.03
CA LEU A 138 22.88 29.93 5.36
C LEU A 138 23.99 29.23 6.15
N TYR A 139 24.04 27.90 6.12
CA TYR A 139 25.11 27.13 6.75
C TYR A 139 26.49 27.50 6.17
N PHE A 140 26.59 27.57 4.85
CA PHE A 140 27.85 27.87 4.17
C PHE A 140 28.38 29.29 4.48
N PHE A 141 27.51 30.30 4.58
CA PHE A 141 27.92 31.69 4.78
C PHE A 141 27.98 32.12 6.26
N LEU A 142 27.14 31.58 7.13
CA LEU A 142 27.01 32.05 8.52
C LEU A 142 27.75 31.18 9.54
N VAL A 143 28.31 30.04 9.11
CA VAL A 143 28.94 29.07 10.01
C VAL A 143 30.34 28.76 9.51
N SER A 144 31.32 28.91 10.39
CA SER A 144 32.74 28.78 10.09
C SER A 144 33.11 27.42 9.46
N THR A 145 32.47 26.34 9.89
CA THR A 145 32.68 24.97 9.36
C THR A 145 31.94 24.68 8.06
N GLY A 146 31.06 25.58 7.58
CA GLY A 146 30.27 25.37 6.37
C GLY A 146 31.08 25.42 5.08
N GLN A 147 32.17 26.20 5.08
CA GLN A 147 33.08 26.32 3.94
C GLN A 147 34.09 25.17 3.84
N GLU A 148 34.18 24.34 4.88
CA GLU A 148 35.07 23.19 4.88
C GLU A 148 34.49 22.04 4.04
N SER A 149 35.04 21.85 2.85
CA SER A 149 34.73 20.72 1.98
C SER A 149 35.16 19.39 2.62
N TYR A 150 34.39 18.34 2.36
CA TYR A 150 34.76 16.98 2.71
C TYR A 150 34.33 15.99 1.62
N SER A 151 35.00 14.85 1.56
CA SER A 151 34.64 13.78 0.62
C SER A 151 33.36 13.07 1.09
N PHE A 152 32.34 13.00 0.25
CA PHE A 152 31.09 12.25 0.51
C PHE A 152 31.33 10.77 0.83
N TYR A 153 32.42 10.19 0.29
CA TYR A 153 32.81 8.81 0.53
C TYR A 153 33.69 8.62 1.77
N LYS A 154 33.89 9.63 2.61
CA LYS A 154 34.77 9.53 3.80
C LYS A 154 34.40 8.36 4.72
N ASP A 155 33.10 8.06 4.82
CA ASP A 155 32.61 7.01 5.70
C ASP A 155 32.74 5.63 5.05
N LEU A 156 33.05 5.53 3.75
CA LEU A 156 33.26 4.27 3.02
C LEU A 156 34.76 3.94 2.99
N PRO A 157 35.29 3.03 3.82
CA PRO A 157 36.73 2.98 4.02
C PRO A 157 37.47 2.40 2.79
N ILE A 158 36.90 1.44 2.05
CA ILE A 158 37.47 0.98 0.76
C ILE A 158 37.55 2.14 -0.23
N LEU A 159 36.43 2.82 -0.45
CA LEU A 159 36.35 3.90 -1.44
C LEU A 159 37.18 5.11 -1.01
N ASN A 160 37.22 5.40 0.29
CA ASN A 160 38.08 6.39 0.90
C ASN A 160 39.55 6.03 0.68
N THR A 161 40.00 4.81 0.99
CA THR A 161 41.40 4.42 0.75
C THR A 161 41.82 4.41 -0.72
N LEU A 162 40.89 4.13 -1.65
CA LEU A 162 41.18 4.07 -3.09
C LEU A 162 41.15 5.45 -3.76
N LEU A 163 40.25 6.34 -3.31
CA LEU A 163 40.05 7.67 -3.90
C LEU A 163 40.66 8.81 -3.07
N SER A 164 41.14 8.53 -1.85
CA SER A 164 41.80 9.53 -1.03
C SER A 164 43.07 10.01 -1.72
N ASN A 165 43.23 11.32 -1.84
CA ASN A 165 44.48 11.90 -2.29
C ASN A 165 45.62 11.45 -1.36
N PRO A 166 46.79 11.03 -1.91
CA PRO A 166 47.91 10.52 -1.11
C PRO A 166 48.52 11.52 -0.12
N GLY A 167 48.04 12.78 -0.08
CA GLY A 167 48.40 13.79 0.91
C GLY A 167 47.36 14.02 2.03
N CYS A 168 46.22 13.33 2.01
CA CYS A 168 45.22 13.40 3.07
C CYS A 168 45.19 12.08 3.84
N ALA A 169 45.60 12.10 5.11
CA ALA A 169 45.41 10.95 5.98
C ALA A 169 43.90 10.66 6.15
N ALA A 170 43.55 9.38 6.33
CA ALA A 170 42.17 8.88 6.37
C ALA A 170 41.26 9.54 7.42
N ASP A 171 41.85 10.20 8.43
CA ASP A 171 41.16 10.88 9.53
C ASP A 171 41.25 12.42 9.48
N THR A 172 41.86 13.01 8.44
CA THR A 172 42.06 14.46 8.34
C THR A 172 41.10 15.07 7.32
N ILE A 173 40.32 16.08 7.75
CA ILE A 173 39.49 16.91 6.87
C ILE A 173 40.38 17.52 5.79
N CYS A 174 40.27 17.03 4.54
CA CYS A 174 40.96 17.62 3.40
C CYS A 174 40.44 19.04 3.16
N ARG A 175 41.17 20.03 3.68
CA ARG A 175 40.91 21.44 3.36
C ARG A 175 41.29 21.67 1.91
N VAL A 176 40.30 21.67 1.02
CA VAL A 176 40.48 22.24 -0.31
C VAL A 176 40.47 23.77 -0.13
N HIS A 177 41.64 24.41 -0.19
CA HIS A 177 41.77 25.86 -0.34
C HIS A 177 42.86 26.13 -1.41
N PRO A 178 42.80 27.20 -2.22
CA PRO A 178 41.68 28.12 -2.51
C PRO A 178 41.61 28.43 -4.03
N GLY A 179 40.88 27.64 -4.82
CA GLY A 179 40.43 28.10 -6.13
C GLY A 179 39.05 28.73 -5.98
N GLN A 180 38.79 29.89 -6.61
CA GLN A 180 37.41 30.44 -6.70
C GLN A 180 36.43 29.37 -7.24
N LEU A 181 36.89 28.55 -8.18
CA LEU A 181 36.10 27.44 -8.73
C LEU A 181 35.79 26.35 -7.69
N ALA A 182 36.72 26.01 -6.80
CA ALA A 182 36.50 24.99 -5.77
C ALA A 182 35.51 25.48 -4.69
N PHE A 183 35.56 26.78 -4.37
CA PHE A 183 34.62 27.43 -3.46
C PHE A 183 33.17 27.35 -3.98
N TYR A 184 32.95 27.79 -5.23
CA TYR A 184 31.62 27.72 -5.84
C TYR A 184 31.19 26.27 -6.13
N GLY A 185 32.13 25.40 -6.50
CA GLY A 185 31.88 23.97 -6.68
C GLY A 185 31.38 23.31 -5.40
N TRP A 186 32.02 23.61 -4.25
CA TRP A 186 31.58 23.12 -2.94
C TRP A 186 30.19 23.66 -2.58
N LEU A 187 29.94 24.96 -2.77
CA LEU A 187 28.62 25.55 -2.51
C LEU A 187 27.52 24.87 -3.34
N ILE A 188 27.73 24.71 -4.65
CA ILE A 188 26.76 24.06 -5.54
C ILE A 188 26.53 22.61 -5.12
N PHE A 189 27.61 21.87 -4.81
CA PHE A 189 27.51 20.51 -4.33
C PHE A 189 26.70 20.44 -3.02
N LEU A 190 27.03 21.27 -2.03
CA LEU A 190 26.35 21.30 -0.73
C LEU A 190 24.87 21.65 -0.89
N VAL A 191 24.52 22.61 -1.74
CA VAL A 191 23.12 22.97 -2.04
C VAL A 191 22.36 21.82 -2.71
N LEU A 192 22.93 21.19 -3.74
CA LEU A 192 22.29 20.07 -4.45
C LEU A 192 22.14 18.85 -3.55
N MET A 193 23.18 18.54 -2.78
CA MET A 193 23.22 17.42 -1.84
C MET A 193 22.20 17.64 -0.72
N THR A 194 22.18 18.82 -0.10
CA THR A 194 21.18 19.17 0.93
C THR A 194 19.77 19.18 0.38
N GLY A 195 19.58 19.77 -0.81
CA GLY A 195 18.30 19.75 -1.53
C GLY A 195 17.78 18.36 -1.81
N PHE A 196 18.64 17.47 -2.30
CA PHE A 196 18.30 16.09 -2.60
C PHE A 196 18.02 15.29 -1.33
N VAL A 197 18.98 15.18 -0.41
CA VAL A 197 18.83 14.37 0.81
C VAL A 197 17.70 14.91 1.69
N GLY A 198 17.57 16.23 1.82
CA GLY A 198 16.48 16.89 2.56
C GLY A 198 15.11 16.56 1.99
N SER A 199 14.92 16.74 0.68
CA SER A 199 13.62 16.47 0.03
C SER A 199 13.26 14.98 0.06
N PHE A 200 14.23 14.11 -0.20
CA PHE A 200 13.99 12.66 -0.22
C PHE A 200 13.72 12.09 1.17
N THR A 201 14.45 12.54 2.20
CA THR A 201 14.21 12.09 3.58
C THR A 201 12.86 12.56 4.08
N SER A 202 12.50 13.83 3.81
CA SER A 202 11.18 14.39 4.16
C SER A 202 10.04 13.62 3.48
N ALA A 203 10.16 13.38 2.17
CA ALA A 203 9.17 12.61 1.42
C ALA A 203 9.09 11.14 1.87
N ALA A 204 10.21 10.53 2.27
CA ALA A 204 10.21 9.15 2.76
C ALA A 204 9.49 9.01 4.12
N VAL A 205 9.63 10.00 5.01
CA VAL A 205 8.87 10.05 6.27
C VAL A 205 7.39 10.30 6.00
N ASP A 206 7.07 11.20 5.06
CA ASP A 206 5.70 11.48 4.59
C ASP A 206 5.01 10.21 4.04
N PHE A 207 5.71 9.45 3.19
CA PHE A 207 5.21 8.17 2.71
C PHE A 207 5.02 7.13 3.81
N SER A 208 5.76 7.23 4.91
CA SER A 208 5.64 6.29 6.03
C SER A 208 4.50 6.65 7.01
N ASP A 209 3.88 7.83 6.88
CA ASP A 209 2.72 8.26 7.67
C ASP A 209 1.38 7.73 7.10
N GLY A 210 1.39 6.52 6.55
CA GLY A 210 0.20 5.87 5.97
C GLY A 210 -0.59 4.99 6.96
N LEU A 211 -0.05 4.73 8.15
CA LEU A 211 -0.68 3.94 9.21
C LEU A 211 -0.51 4.59 10.58
N ASP A 212 -1.54 4.50 11.43
CA ASP A 212 -1.55 5.02 12.79
C ASP A 212 -0.29 4.55 13.57
N GLY A 213 0.58 5.50 13.94
CA GLY A 213 1.79 5.29 14.74
C GLY A 213 3.02 4.81 13.97
N LEU A 214 2.93 4.54 12.66
CA LEU A 214 4.05 3.99 11.88
C LEU A 214 5.23 4.96 11.79
N ALA A 215 5.00 6.14 11.19
CA ALA A 215 6.03 7.16 11.04
C ALA A 215 6.61 7.59 12.40
N GLY A 216 5.75 7.84 13.39
CA GLY A 216 6.16 8.31 14.72
C GLY A 216 7.17 7.39 15.40
N GLY A 217 6.92 6.08 15.44
CA GLY A 217 7.86 5.14 16.06
C GLY A 217 9.15 4.93 15.25
N LEU A 218 9.07 4.96 13.91
CA LEU A 218 10.26 4.90 13.07
C LEU A 218 11.15 6.14 13.26
N VAL A 219 10.58 7.34 13.29
CA VAL A 219 11.32 8.59 13.52
C VAL A 219 11.94 8.56 14.91
N PHE A 220 11.20 8.13 15.93
CA PHE A 220 11.71 8.03 17.30
C PHE A 220 13.00 7.19 17.35
N SER A 221 12.98 5.98 16.79
CA SER A 221 14.16 5.10 16.78
C SER A 221 15.34 5.68 15.99
N ALA A 222 15.09 6.25 14.82
CA ALA A 222 16.14 6.78 13.94
C ALA A 222 16.76 8.08 14.47
N SER A 223 15.95 8.99 15.00
CA SER A 223 16.41 10.26 15.59
C SER A 223 17.17 10.05 16.90
N LEU A 224 16.71 9.13 17.77
CA LEU A 224 17.45 8.77 18.98
C LEU A 224 18.82 8.19 18.63
N ALA A 225 18.89 7.29 17.65
CA ALA A 225 20.13 6.69 17.21
C ALA A 225 21.07 7.69 16.52
N LEU A 226 20.54 8.64 15.76
CA LEU A 226 21.29 9.77 15.22
C LEU A 226 21.88 10.62 16.36
N GLY A 227 21.10 10.90 17.41
CA GLY A 227 21.57 11.59 18.61
C GLY A 227 22.72 10.85 19.29
N ILE A 228 22.57 9.54 19.50
CA ILE A 228 23.62 8.67 20.09
C ILE A 228 24.91 8.74 19.28
N VAL A 229 24.85 8.64 17.95
CA VAL A 229 26.07 8.74 17.12
C VAL A 229 26.72 10.11 17.26
N VAL A 230 25.93 11.17 17.19
CA VAL A 230 26.42 12.55 17.28
C VAL A 230 27.00 12.85 18.66
N THR A 231 26.62 12.14 19.72
CA THR A 231 27.27 12.30 21.04
C THR A 231 28.77 12.03 20.99
N GLY A 232 29.21 11.09 20.15
CA GLY A 232 30.63 10.82 19.91
C GLY A 232 31.37 11.95 19.19
N LEU A 233 30.65 12.97 18.71
CA LEU A 233 31.20 14.18 18.10
C LEU A 233 31.24 15.36 19.08
N ILE A 234 30.83 15.19 20.34
CA ILE A 234 30.89 16.25 21.35
C ILE A 234 32.32 16.34 21.88
N ASP A 235 33.20 16.84 21.02
CA ASP A 235 34.60 17.09 21.33
C ASP A 235 34.92 18.58 21.16
N PRO A 236 35.97 19.10 21.84
CA PRO A 236 36.47 20.45 21.61
C PRO A 236 36.82 20.71 20.13
N ARG A 237 37.08 19.65 19.35
CA ARG A 237 37.37 19.68 17.92
C ARG A 237 36.12 19.90 17.05
N HIS A 238 34.94 19.61 17.58
CA HIS A 238 33.66 19.70 16.89
C HIS A 238 32.64 20.44 17.77
N PRO A 239 32.79 21.77 17.93
CA PRO A 239 31.97 22.56 18.84
C PRO A 239 30.47 22.55 18.48
N LEU A 240 30.10 22.17 17.26
CA LEU A 240 28.72 22.08 16.80
C LEU A 240 28.02 20.76 17.19
N GLY A 241 28.77 19.76 17.68
CA GLY A 241 28.23 18.44 18.04
C GLY A 241 27.06 18.52 19.02
N ILE A 242 27.16 19.41 20.02
CA ILE A 242 26.09 19.65 21.00
C ILE A 242 24.78 20.11 20.34
N VAL A 243 24.84 20.95 19.30
CA VAL A 243 23.66 21.48 18.63
C VAL A 243 22.94 20.38 17.86
N PHE A 244 23.70 19.54 17.17
CA PHE A 244 23.17 18.39 16.44
C PHE A 244 22.52 17.37 17.38
N GLU A 245 23.11 17.13 18.55
CA GLU A 245 22.52 16.26 19.57
C GLU A 245 21.21 16.85 20.12
N ILE A 246 21.18 18.14 20.47
CA ILE A 246 19.96 18.83 20.91
C ILE A 246 18.86 18.66 19.86
N LEU A 247 19.14 18.94 18.58
CA LEU A 247 18.18 18.78 17.49
C LEU A 247 17.69 17.33 17.37
N ALA A 248 18.58 16.34 17.47
CA ALA A 248 18.20 14.93 17.41
C ALA A 248 17.29 14.52 18.59
N LEU A 249 17.60 14.99 19.80
CA LEU A 249 16.79 14.76 21.00
C LEU A 249 15.46 15.50 20.97
N LEU A 250 15.37 16.68 20.36
CA LEU A 250 14.09 17.36 20.13
C LEU A 250 13.23 16.58 19.14
N CYS A 251 13.82 16.02 18.08
CA CYS A 251 13.12 15.16 17.13
C CYS A 251 12.59 13.89 17.80
N ALA A 252 13.41 13.22 18.61
CA ALA A 252 13.01 12.03 19.37
C ALA A 252 11.98 12.36 20.47
N GLY A 253 12.17 13.46 21.20
CA GLY A 253 11.29 13.89 22.28
C GLY A 253 9.91 14.30 21.76
N SER A 254 9.87 15.11 20.70
CA SER A 254 8.61 15.55 20.09
C SER A 254 7.76 14.39 19.57
N THR A 255 8.38 13.40 18.92
CA THR A 255 7.70 12.18 18.46
C THR A 255 7.22 11.32 19.62
N LEU A 256 8.01 11.16 20.69
CA LEU A 256 7.59 10.46 21.90
C LEU A 256 6.37 11.12 22.56
N GLY A 257 6.31 12.46 22.59
CA GLY A 257 5.16 13.21 23.10
C GLY A 257 3.91 13.11 22.21
N TYR A 258 4.10 12.95 20.90
CA TYR A 258 3.02 12.81 19.92
C TYR A 258 2.41 11.39 19.91
N LEU A 259 3.24 10.35 20.05
CA LEU A 259 2.85 8.95 19.87
C LEU A 259 1.64 8.48 20.71
N PRO A 260 1.45 8.93 21.97
CA PRO A 260 0.25 8.60 22.75
C PRO A 260 -1.07 9.05 22.11
N TRP A 261 -1.04 10.12 21.30
CA TRP A 261 -2.20 10.61 20.56
C TRP A 261 -2.43 9.88 19.22
N ASN A 262 -1.41 9.18 18.72
CA ASN A 262 -1.43 8.46 17.45
C ASN A 262 -1.01 6.98 17.63
N TRP A 263 -1.52 6.35 18.68
CA TRP A 263 -1.13 4.99 19.03
C TRP A 263 -1.62 3.95 17.99
N PRO A 264 -0.86 2.87 17.71
CA PRO A 264 -1.23 1.85 16.72
C PRO A 264 -2.62 1.24 16.92
N SER A 265 -3.46 1.38 15.90
CA SER A 265 -4.82 0.84 15.86
C SER A 265 -4.86 -0.58 15.30
N SER A 266 -5.75 -1.41 15.85
CA SER A 266 -5.98 -2.78 15.36
C SER A 266 -6.97 -2.81 14.21
N TRP A 267 -6.82 -3.77 13.30
CA TRP A 267 -7.73 -3.94 12.17
C TRP A 267 -9.12 -4.46 12.60
N ALA A 268 -10.17 -3.92 11.97
CA ALA A 268 -11.57 -4.14 12.35
C ALA A 268 -12.34 -5.19 11.57
N ALA A 269 -11.80 -5.78 10.51
CA ALA A 269 -12.70 -6.47 9.58
C ALA A 269 -13.04 -7.93 9.97
N ARG A 270 -12.66 -8.41 11.17
CA ARG A 270 -13.15 -9.69 11.74
C ARG A 270 -14.23 -9.52 12.81
N HIS A 271 -14.30 -8.38 13.50
CA HIS A 271 -15.29 -8.13 14.55
C HIS A 271 -15.78 -6.68 14.40
N ARG A 272 -17.09 -6.45 14.34
CA ARG A 272 -17.75 -5.14 14.12
C ARG A 272 -17.40 -4.03 15.14
N THR A 273 -16.50 -4.31 16.07
CA THR A 273 -16.06 -3.45 17.18
C THR A 273 -14.54 -3.43 17.27
N ALA A 274 -13.84 -2.83 16.29
CA ALA A 274 -12.46 -2.41 16.55
C ALA A 274 -12.43 -1.00 17.11
N LYS A 275 -11.74 -0.87 18.24
CA LYS A 275 -11.45 0.42 18.85
C LYS A 275 -10.27 1.04 18.14
N ARG A 276 -10.48 2.18 17.47
CA ARG A 276 -9.38 3.00 16.98
C ARG A 276 -8.66 3.67 18.16
N SER A 277 -7.34 3.53 18.21
CA SER A 277 -6.52 4.13 19.28
C SER A 277 -6.03 5.52 18.94
N ALA A 278 -5.78 5.83 17.66
CA ALA A 278 -5.37 7.15 17.22
C ALA A 278 -6.51 8.18 17.36
N LYS A 279 -6.16 9.36 17.85
CA LYS A 279 -7.04 10.52 18.07
C LYS A 279 -6.69 11.70 17.18
N ILE A 280 -5.43 11.80 16.76
CA ILE A 280 -4.87 12.91 15.97
C ILE A 280 -3.99 12.32 14.87
N TYR A 281 -3.93 12.99 13.72
CA TYR A 281 -2.96 12.72 12.66
C TYR A 281 -1.80 13.70 12.67
N MET A 282 -0.64 13.23 12.23
CA MET A 282 0.59 14.01 12.11
C MET A 282 0.47 14.99 10.96
N GLY A 283 -0.02 14.50 9.81
CA GLY A 283 -0.16 15.28 8.59
C GLY A 283 1.20 15.53 7.92
N ASP A 284 1.13 16.05 6.71
CA ASP A 284 2.32 16.33 5.90
C ASP A 284 3.17 17.41 6.59
N CYS A 285 2.54 18.33 7.34
CA CYS A 285 3.24 19.29 8.19
C CYS A 285 4.27 18.63 9.12
N GLY A 286 3.84 17.61 9.85
CA GLY A 286 4.71 16.93 10.80
C GLY A 286 5.74 16.04 10.12
N ALA A 287 5.31 15.27 9.12
CA ALA A 287 6.16 14.29 8.45
C ALA A 287 7.32 14.93 7.71
N LEU A 288 7.05 16.01 6.95
CA LEU A 288 8.09 16.75 6.26
C LEU A 288 9.05 17.44 7.24
N ALA A 289 8.53 17.99 8.34
CA ALA A 289 9.36 18.64 9.36
C ALA A 289 10.37 17.68 9.99
N LEU A 290 9.92 16.50 10.45
CA LEU A 290 10.79 15.53 11.11
C LEU A 290 11.83 14.92 10.15
N GLY A 291 11.42 14.57 8.93
CA GLY A 291 12.34 14.05 7.93
C GLY A 291 13.37 15.09 7.49
N GLY A 292 12.96 16.35 7.33
CA GLY A 292 13.85 17.46 7.02
C GLY A 292 14.85 17.76 8.14
N MET A 293 14.38 17.72 9.39
CA MET A 293 15.23 17.88 10.58
C MET A 293 16.31 16.78 10.66
N MET A 294 15.93 15.51 10.47
CA MET A 294 16.88 14.39 10.43
C MET A 294 17.91 14.54 9.32
N ALA A 295 17.48 14.96 8.12
CA ALA A 295 18.37 15.22 7.01
C ALA A 295 19.38 16.31 7.36
N ILE A 296 18.94 17.46 7.88
CA ILE A 296 19.83 18.57 8.25
C ILE A 296 20.87 18.14 9.28
N ILE A 297 20.46 17.42 10.32
CA ILE A 297 21.37 16.92 11.36
C ILE A 297 22.42 16.00 10.71
N ALA A 298 22.01 15.05 9.87
CA ALA A 298 22.94 14.13 9.22
C ALA A 298 23.92 14.85 8.29
N ILE A 299 23.46 15.82 7.52
CA ILE A 299 24.29 16.49 6.50
C ILE A 299 25.29 17.42 7.15
N PHE A 300 24.86 18.24 8.10
CA PHE A 300 25.74 19.21 8.75
C PHE A 300 26.67 18.55 9.78
N SER A 301 26.30 17.38 10.34
CA SER A 301 27.22 16.52 11.09
C SER A 301 28.15 15.68 10.21
N ARG A 302 27.99 15.76 8.87
CA ARG A 302 28.74 14.99 7.86
C ARG A 302 28.54 13.48 8.00
N ASN A 303 27.36 13.03 8.38
CA ASN A 303 26.98 11.61 8.55
C ASN A 303 25.87 11.20 7.58
N GLU A 304 25.86 11.74 6.36
CA GLU A 304 24.79 11.51 5.39
C GLU A 304 24.64 10.04 4.96
N LEU A 305 25.73 9.28 4.85
CA LEU A 305 25.67 7.85 4.55
C LEU A 305 25.14 7.03 5.73
N LEU A 306 25.42 7.48 6.95
CA LEU A 306 24.93 6.83 8.16
C LEU A 306 23.42 7.00 8.31
N LEU A 307 22.87 8.14 7.87
CA LEU A 307 21.42 8.36 7.84
C LEU A 307 20.68 7.29 7.03
N LEU A 308 21.26 6.81 5.92
CA LEU A 308 20.67 5.72 5.13
C LEU A 308 20.56 4.42 5.92
N LEU A 309 21.51 4.17 6.85
CA LEU A 309 21.51 2.98 7.69
C LEU A 309 20.55 3.15 8.87
N LEU A 310 20.61 4.28 9.56
CA LEU A 310 19.76 4.61 10.71
C LEU A 310 18.28 4.70 10.31
N GLY A 311 18.00 5.33 9.17
CA GLY A 311 16.68 5.47 8.56
C GLY A 311 16.33 4.35 7.59
N GLY A 312 16.96 3.17 7.68
CA GLY A 312 16.79 2.09 6.70
C GLY A 312 15.34 1.71 6.41
N ALA A 313 14.46 1.75 7.42
CA ALA A 313 13.03 1.52 7.25
C ALA A 313 12.36 2.59 6.35
N PHE A 314 12.68 3.87 6.54
CA PHE A 314 12.21 4.97 5.68
C PHE A 314 12.78 4.86 4.27
N VAL A 315 14.04 4.45 4.14
CA VAL A 315 14.66 4.22 2.84
C VAL A 315 13.92 3.12 2.08
N LEU A 316 13.56 2.01 2.74
CA LEU A 316 12.78 0.93 2.14
C LEU A 316 11.37 1.39 1.72
N GLU A 317 10.65 2.09 2.60
CA GLU A 317 9.32 2.65 2.31
C GLU A 317 9.38 3.65 1.15
N GLY A 318 10.28 4.64 1.23
CA GLY A 318 10.44 5.70 0.24
C GLY A 318 10.94 5.21 -1.12
N LEU A 319 11.94 4.30 -1.14
CA LEU A 319 12.40 3.68 -2.38
C LEU A 319 11.30 2.83 -3.00
N SER A 320 10.48 2.13 -2.21
CA SER A 320 9.39 1.32 -2.77
C SER A 320 8.40 2.19 -3.54
N ALA A 321 7.98 3.32 -2.94
CA ALA A 321 7.07 4.26 -3.56
C ALA A 321 7.67 4.91 -4.81
N LEU A 322 8.92 5.37 -4.73
CA LEU A 322 9.60 6.03 -5.85
C LEU A 322 9.84 5.06 -7.02
N ILE A 323 10.45 3.91 -6.76
CA ILE A 323 10.82 2.94 -7.77
C ILE A 323 9.54 2.37 -8.41
N GLN A 324 8.55 1.96 -7.61
CA GLN A 324 7.35 1.37 -8.15
C GLN A 324 6.46 2.39 -8.87
N SER A 325 6.11 3.51 -8.22
CA SER A 325 5.09 4.43 -8.75
C SER A 325 5.63 5.30 -9.89
N ARG A 326 6.86 5.83 -9.76
CA ARG A 326 7.43 6.76 -10.75
C ARG A 326 8.22 6.07 -11.83
N VAL A 327 9.06 5.09 -11.47
CA VAL A 327 9.99 4.46 -12.43
C VAL A 327 9.32 3.29 -13.13
N LEU A 328 8.97 2.23 -12.41
CA LEU A 328 8.47 0.99 -12.99
C LEU A 328 7.08 1.18 -13.60
N THR A 329 6.13 1.81 -12.91
CA THR A 329 4.79 2.00 -13.48
C THR A 329 4.85 2.81 -14.77
N ARG A 330 5.68 3.86 -14.85
CA ARG A 330 5.87 4.67 -16.07
C ARG A 330 6.59 3.89 -17.16
N PHE A 331 7.63 3.14 -16.80
CA PHE A 331 8.39 2.30 -17.73
C PHE A 331 7.53 1.20 -18.34
N PHE A 332 6.85 0.41 -17.50
CA PHE A 332 5.97 -0.67 -17.96
C PHE A 332 4.75 -0.13 -18.70
N ARG A 333 4.15 0.99 -18.26
CA ARG A 333 3.06 1.62 -19.02
C ARG A 333 3.52 2.01 -20.43
N ARG A 334 4.69 2.63 -20.58
CA ARG A 334 5.25 3.05 -21.87
C ARG A 334 5.75 1.89 -22.74
N SER A 335 6.32 0.85 -22.14
CA SER A 335 6.87 -0.29 -22.86
C SER A 335 5.78 -1.28 -23.30
N LEU A 336 4.75 -1.48 -22.48
CA LEU A 336 3.64 -2.40 -22.78
C LEU A 336 2.58 -1.78 -23.70
N THR A 337 2.41 -0.45 -23.73
CA THR A 337 1.64 0.22 -24.81
C THR A 337 2.21 -0.15 -26.17
N THR A 338 3.55 -0.19 -26.29
CA THR A 338 4.23 -0.52 -27.56
C THR A 338 4.22 -2.01 -27.87
N LEU A 339 4.27 -2.89 -26.86
CA LEU A 339 4.38 -4.35 -27.05
C LEU A 339 3.05 -5.10 -27.10
N ARG A 340 1.91 -4.50 -26.69
CA ARG A 340 0.64 -5.24 -26.55
C ARG A 340 -0.61 -4.53 -27.09
N PHE A 341 -0.54 -3.25 -27.46
CA PHE A 341 -1.71 -2.45 -27.87
C PHE A 341 -1.38 -1.45 -29.00
N ALA A 342 -0.84 -1.95 -30.11
CA ALA A 342 -0.51 -1.09 -31.26
C ALA A 342 -1.73 -0.44 -31.95
N ASN A 343 -2.98 -0.78 -31.58
CA ASN A 343 -4.20 -0.27 -32.23
C ASN A 343 -5.39 -0.15 -31.25
N THR A 344 -5.21 0.42 -30.06
CA THR A 344 -6.37 0.66 -29.17
C THR A 344 -6.15 1.92 -28.33
N ASP A 345 -6.99 2.93 -28.56
CA ASP A 345 -6.99 4.20 -27.80
C ASP A 345 -7.64 4.05 -26.41
N GLU A 346 -8.15 2.86 -26.06
CA GLU A 346 -8.78 2.60 -24.77
C GLU A 346 -7.79 2.20 -23.67
N PHE A 347 -7.97 2.81 -22.50
CA PHE A 347 -7.28 2.46 -21.27
C PHE A 347 -7.69 1.06 -20.80
N VAL A 348 -6.80 0.08 -20.97
CA VAL A 348 -7.02 -1.28 -20.45
C VAL A 348 -6.42 -1.39 -19.04
N PRO A 349 -7.21 -1.70 -17.99
CA PRO A 349 -6.68 -1.92 -16.65
C PRO A 349 -5.79 -3.17 -16.63
N HIS A 350 -4.47 -2.98 -16.57
CA HIS A 350 -3.51 -4.08 -16.47
C HIS A 350 -3.42 -4.57 -15.02
N THR A 351 -3.77 -5.83 -14.85
CA THR A 351 -3.86 -6.56 -13.57
C THR A 351 -2.57 -7.31 -13.21
N GLU A 352 -1.61 -7.42 -14.13
CA GLU A 352 -0.36 -8.16 -13.90
C GLU A 352 0.85 -7.42 -14.48
N PHE A 353 1.12 -6.21 -13.99
CA PHE A 353 2.46 -5.67 -14.15
C PHE A 353 3.43 -6.47 -13.28
N PRO A 354 4.64 -6.80 -13.75
CA PRO A 354 5.68 -7.42 -12.92
C PRO A 354 6.30 -6.38 -11.97
N LEU A 355 5.45 -5.62 -11.27
CA LEU A 355 5.86 -4.72 -10.21
C LEU A 355 6.41 -5.57 -9.06
N PRO A 356 7.33 -5.06 -8.23
CA PRO A 356 7.86 -5.79 -7.08
C PRO A 356 6.86 -5.89 -5.91
N PHE A 357 5.98 -4.89 -5.73
CA PHE A 357 4.99 -4.86 -4.64
C PHE A 357 3.56 -4.72 -5.18
N LEU A 358 2.55 -5.08 -4.37
CA LEU A 358 1.13 -4.94 -4.77
C LEU A 358 0.71 -3.48 -4.80
N ALA A 359 1.03 -2.79 -3.71
CA ALA A 359 0.86 -1.36 -3.52
C ALA A 359 2.15 -0.83 -2.93
N THR A 360 2.33 0.47 -3.08
CA THR A 360 3.43 1.18 -2.43
C THR A 360 2.87 2.40 -1.73
N PRO A 361 3.38 2.76 -0.54
CA PRO A 361 4.62 2.26 0.09
C PRO A 361 4.51 0.84 0.70
N LEU A 362 5.62 0.27 1.20
CA LEU A 362 5.74 -1.14 1.62
C LEU A 362 4.68 -1.58 2.64
N HIS A 363 4.35 -0.72 3.59
CA HIS A 363 3.33 -1.05 4.58
C HIS A 363 1.96 -1.34 3.94
N HIS A 364 1.58 -0.68 2.82
CA HIS A 364 0.36 -1.01 2.09
C HIS A 364 0.45 -2.37 1.39
N HIS A 365 1.64 -2.76 0.93
CA HIS A 365 1.85 -4.10 0.40
C HIS A 365 1.58 -5.17 1.48
N PHE A 366 2.07 -4.98 2.70
CA PHE A 366 1.80 -5.90 3.80
C PHE A 366 0.35 -5.83 4.34
N ASP A 367 -0.28 -4.66 4.32
CA ASP A 367 -1.72 -4.52 4.64
C ASP A 367 -2.58 -5.30 3.63
N LEU A 368 -2.26 -5.22 2.33
CA LEU A 368 -2.93 -6.01 1.27
C LEU A 368 -2.61 -7.52 1.33
N LEU A 369 -1.45 -7.89 1.89
CA LEU A 369 -1.14 -9.27 2.27
C LEU A 369 -1.92 -9.73 3.51
N GLY A 370 -2.81 -8.91 4.07
CA GLY A 370 -3.71 -9.27 5.16
C GLY A 370 -3.06 -9.32 6.53
N TRP A 371 -1.92 -8.64 6.72
CA TRP A 371 -1.30 -8.50 8.03
C TRP A 371 -2.14 -7.57 8.89
N ASP A 372 -2.32 -7.91 10.18
CA ASP A 372 -3.00 -7.02 11.11
C ASP A 372 -2.18 -5.73 11.28
N ARG A 373 -2.81 -4.57 11.05
CA ARG A 373 -2.15 -3.24 11.05
C ARG A 373 -1.34 -2.99 12.31
N ARG A 374 -1.88 -3.36 13.49
CA ARG A 374 -1.17 -3.21 14.75
C ARG A 374 0.12 -4.05 14.80
N ARG A 375 0.06 -5.29 14.32
CA ARG A 375 1.24 -6.18 14.25
C ARG A 375 2.25 -5.67 13.24
N LEU A 376 1.78 -5.15 12.11
CA LEU A 376 2.62 -4.55 11.08
C LEU A 376 3.38 -3.34 11.63
N VAL A 377 2.71 -2.43 12.36
CA VAL A 377 3.35 -1.25 12.96
C VAL A 377 4.39 -1.64 14.01
N TYR A 378 4.08 -2.59 14.92
CA TYR A 378 5.08 -3.06 15.88
C TYR A 378 6.25 -3.79 15.21
N GLY A 379 6.00 -4.55 14.15
CA GLY A 379 7.05 -5.18 13.34
C GLY A 379 7.95 -4.13 12.68
N ALA A 380 7.37 -3.05 12.14
CA ALA A 380 8.11 -1.93 11.58
C ALA A 380 8.92 -1.19 12.64
N TRP A 381 8.38 -0.97 13.85
CA TRP A 381 9.15 -0.35 14.95
C TRP A 381 10.33 -1.21 15.38
N ALA A 382 10.13 -2.53 15.52
CA ALA A 382 11.21 -3.46 15.81
C ALA A 382 12.27 -3.45 14.71
N LEU A 383 11.85 -3.42 13.45
CA LEU A 383 12.74 -3.31 12.30
C LEU A 383 13.52 -1.99 12.28
N GLY A 384 12.84 -0.86 12.53
CA GLY A 384 13.46 0.46 12.65
C GLY A 384 14.49 0.50 13.77
N ALA A 385 14.17 -0.06 14.94
CA ALA A 385 15.10 -0.19 16.07
C ALA A 385 16.30 -1.08 15.72
N CYS A 386 16.13 -2.16 14.96
CA CYS A 386 17.23 -2.98 14.46
C CYS A 386 18.16 -2.20 13.51
N PHE A 387 17.61 -1.46 12.55
CA PHE A 387 18.39 -0.58 11.67
C PHE A 387 19.13 0.51 12.46
N ALA A 388 18.45 1.12 13.42
CA ALA A 388 19.00 2.13 14.31
C ALA A 388 20.18 1.58 15.14
N ALA A 389 20.03 0.41 15.76
CA ALA A 389 21.08 -0.25 16.54
C ALA A 389 22.29 -0.65 15.68
N LEU A 390 22.06 -1.24 14.51
CA LEU A 390 23.14 -1.57 13.56
C LEU A 390 23.83 -0.31 13.03
N GLY A 391 23.09 0.78 12.79
CA GLY A 391 23.64 2.07 12.39
C GLY A 391 24.52 2.69 13.49
N VAL A 392 24.08 2.65 14.75
CA VAL A 392 24.89 3.08 15.91
C VAL A 392 26.15 2.24 16.03
N MET A 393 26.05 0.91 15.92
CA MET A 393 27.20 0.01 15.91
C MET A 393 28.16 0.34 14.76
N SER A 394 27.64 0.67 13.58
CA SER A 394 28.46 1.11 12.44
C SER A 394 29.14 2.46 12.67
N GLY A 395 28.54 3.37 13.45
CA GLY A 395 29.07 4.71 13.68
C GLY A 395 30.09 4.75 14.82
N LEU A 396 29.83 4.05 15.92
CA LEU A 396 30.59 4.16 17.17
C LEU A 396 31.61 3.04 17.40
N SER A 397 31.52 1.90 16.71
CA SER A 397 32.48 0.81 16.92
C SER A 397 33.92 1.28 16.69
N THR A 398 34.86 0.84 17.51
CA THR A 398 36.29 1.17 17.37
C THR A 398 36.97 0.35 16.26
N PHE A 399 36.50 -0.86 16.01
CA PHE A 399 37.12 -1.79 15.07
C PHE A 399 36.51 -1.68 13.67
N THR A 400 37.35 -1.51 12.65
CA THR A 400 36.89 -1.31 11.27
C THR A 400 36.04 -2.48 10.76
N TRP A 401 36.39 -3.72 11.11
CA TRP A 401 35.67 -4.92 10.67
C TRP A 401 34.24 -5.00 11.24
N GLU A 402 34.03 -4.54 12.48
CA GLU A 402 32.69 -4.48 13.11
C GLU A 402 31.80 -3.46 12.40
N ARG A 403 32.35 -2.30 12.01
CA ARG A 403 31.64 -1.30 11.20
C ARG A 403 31.21 -1.88 9.85
N TYR A 404 32.07 -2.66 9.21
CA TYR A 404 31.73 -3.35 7.95
C TYR A 404 30.67 -4.41 8.13
N LEU A 405 30.79 -5.24 9.17
CA LEU A 405 29.81 -6.26 9.47
C LEU A 405 28.43 -5.63 9.70
N ALA A 406 28.35 -4.55 10.48
CA ALA A 406 27.12 -3.81 10.71
C ALA A 406 26.47 -3.35 9.40
N ARG A 407 27.25 -2.71 8.50
CA ARG A 407 26.76 -2.21 7.21
C ARG A 407 26.29 -3.32 6.29
N ILE A 408 27.05 -4.41 6.21
CA ILE A 408 26.69 -5.58 5.41
C ILE A 408 25.39 -6.19 5.93
N LEU A 409 25.24 -6.33 7.26
CA LEU A 409 24.02 -6.84 7.87
C LEU A 409 22.82 -5.93 7.57
N VAL A 410 22.99 -4.60 7.62
CA VAL A 410 21.95 -3.64 7.22
C VAL A 410 21.55 -3.83 5.75
N LEU A 411 22.52 -3.96 4.84
CA LEU A 411 22.24 -4.18 3.42
C LEU A 411 21.57 -5.52 3.15
N ILE A 412 22.00 -6.60 3.81
CA ILE A 412 21.37 -7.93 3.70
C ILE A 412 19.93 -7.87 4.23
N LEU A 413 19.71 -7.22 5.38
CA LEU A 413 18.38 -7.06 5.97
C LEU A 413 17.47 -6.25 5.04
N ALA A 414 17.95 -5.11 4.54
CA ALA A 414 17.22 -4.28 3.60
C ALA A 414 16.87 -5.03 2.30
N LEU A 415 17.83 -5.76 1.74
CA LEU A 415 17.61 -6.58 0.55
C LEU A 415 16.60 -7.70 0.80
N ALA A 416 16.70 -8.40 1.92
CA ALA A 416 15.77 -9.48 2.28
C ALA A 416 14.33 -8.98 2.42
N ILE A 417 14.13 -7.79 3.01
CA ILE A 417 12.81 -7.18 3.15
C ILE A 417 12.31 -6.71 1.78
N TRP A 418 13.17 -6.08 0.99
CA TRP A 418 12.80 -5.64 -0.35
C TRP A 418 12.38 -6.81 -1.25
N THR A 419 13.13 -7.92 -1.25
CA THR A 419 12.81 -9.10 -2.06
C THR A 419 11.60 -9.87 -1.54
N SER A 420 11.27 -9.75 -0.26
CA SER A 420 10.07 -10.39 0.32
C SER A 420 8.79 -10.00 -0.40
N GLY A 421 8.70 -8.78 -0.95
CA GLY A 421 7.53 -8.34 -1.68
C GLY A 421 7.33 -9.02 -3.03
N SER A 422 8.41 -9.22 -3.78
CA SER A 422 8.37 -9.99 -5.03
C SER A 422 7.99 -11.45 -4.77
N TRP A 423 8.43 -12.01 -3.64
CA TRP A 423 8.19 -13.41 -3.29
C TRP A 423 6.78 -13.69 -2.82
N THR A 424 6.00 -12.71 -2.39
CA THR A 424 4.65 -12.92 -1.83
C THR A 424 3.52 -12.76 -2.87
N LYS A 425 3.85 -12.55 -4.15
CA LYS A 425 2.88 -12.19 -5.21
C LYS A 425 1.96 -13.28 -5.78
N CYS A 426 2.04 -14.53 -5.32
CA CYS A 426 1.26 -15.61 -5.92
C CYS A 426 -0.04 -15.89 -5.18
N TYR A 427 -0.99 -16.48 -5.90
CA TYR A 427 -2.19 -17.06 -5.36
C TYR A 427 -2.02 -18.57 -5.21
N PHE A 428 -2.80 -19.17 -4.31
CA PHE A 428 -2.92 -20.62 -4.23
C PHE A 428 -4.32 -20.98 -3.71
N VAL A 429 -4.77 -22.19 -4.05
CA VAL A 429 -6.05 -22.72 -3.54
C VAL A 429 -5.77 -23.58 -2.32
N GLY A 430 -6.53 -23.42 -1.25
CA GLY A 430 -6.32 -24.18 -0.02
C GLY A 430 -7.62 -24.54 0.69
N LYS A 431 -7.51 -25.37 1.72
CA LYS A 431 -8.64 -25.81 2.55
C LYS A 431 -8.88 -24.81 3.68
N HIS A 432 -10.12 -24.38 3.89
CA HIS A 432 -10.55 -23.45 4.94
C HIS A 432 -11.48 -24.14 5.94
N PRO A 433 -11.23 -24.06 7.25
CA PRO A 433 -12.10 -24.65 8.27
C PRO A 433 -13.45 -23.91 8.31
N ALA A 434 -14.56 -24.63 8.18
CA ALA A 434 -15.90 -24.06 8.31
C ALA A 434 -16.33 -24.07 9.78
N GLU A 435 -16.67 -22.92 10.36
CA GLU A 435 -17.03 -22.75 11.79
C GLU A 435 -18.21 -23.60 12.27
N ARG A 436 -19.00 -24.21 11.36
CA ARG A 436 -20.20 -24.99 11.68
C ARG A 436 -20.30 -26.34 10.98
N SER A 437 -19.29 -26.74 10.20
CA SER A 437 -19.34 -27.96 9.39
C SER A 437 -18.10 -28.82 9.64
N ARG A 438 -18.28 -30.15 9.74
CA ARG A 438 -17.16 -31.10 9.81
C ARG A 438 -16.28 -31.07 8.55
N ARG A 439 -16.82 -30.58 7.42
CA ARG A 439 -16.18 -30.50 6.11
C ARG A 439 -15.48 -29.16 5.90
N ARG A 440 -14.27 -29.18 5.34
CA ARG A 440 -13.52 -27.98 4.98
C ARG A 440 -14.00 -27.45 3.63
N ARG A 441 -14.13 -26.12 3.51
CA ARG A 441 -14.45 -25.45 2.24
C ARG A 441 -13.17 -25.10 1.49
N LEU A 442 -13.24 -25.00 0.18
CA LEU A 442 -12.13 -24.48 -0.62
C LEU A 442 -12.10 -22.96 -0.53
N ALA A 443 -10.89 -22.42 -0.55
CA ALA A 443 -10.67 -20.98 -0.47
C ALA A 443 -9.51 -20.55 -1.34
N LEU A 444 -9.64 -19.35 -1.89
CA LEU A 444 -8.57 -18.64 -2.55
C LEU A 444 -7.72 -17.95 -1.50
N TYR A 445 -6.42 -18.24 -1.51
CA TYR A 445 -5.45 -17.56 -0.68
C TYR A 445 -4.45 -16.79 -1.54
N TYR A 446 -3.86 -15.79 -0.92
CA TYR A 446 -2.84 -14.94 -1.49
C TYR A 446 -1.59 -14.96 -0.59
N GLY A 447 -0.42 -15.22 -1.16
CA GLY A 447 0.85 -15.28 -0.44
C GLY A 447 1.56 -16.64 -0.53
N TYR A 448 2.29 -16.99 0.53
CA TYR A 448 3.08 -18.23 0.63
C TYR A 448 2.34 -19.24 1.52
N PRO A 449 2.18 -20.52 1.11
CA PRO A 449 1.39 -21.53 1.82
C PRO A 449 2.07 -22.07 3.10
N TYR A 450 2.78 -21.21 3.83
CA TYR A 450 3.58 -21.59 4.99
C TYR A 450 3.22 -20.74 6.20
N ARG A 451 3.47 -21.30 7.38
CA ARG A 451 3.41 -20.60 8.66
C ARG A 451 4.79 -20.59 9.27
N ILE A 452 5.38 -19.41 9.42
CA ILE A 452 6.69 -19.24 10.08
C ILE A 452 6.42 -18.68 11.47
N MET A 453 6.83 -19.41 12.52
CA MET A 453 6.69 -18.98 13.93
C MET A 453 5.25 -18.51 14.30
N GLY A 454 4.24 -19.19 13.78
CA GLY A 454 2.83 -18.85 14.02
C GLY A 454 2.28 -17.70 13.16
N VAL A 455 3.12 -17.00 12.40
CA VAL A 455 2.71 -15.99 11.42
C VAL A 455 2.35 -16.68 10.11
N ARG A 456 1.13 -16.42 9.61
CA ARG A 456 0.70 -16.92 8.28
C ARG A 456 1.27 -15.98 7.23
N LEU A 457 2.01 -16.52 6.28
CA LEU A 457 2.51 -15.76 5.12
C LEU A 457 1.47 -15.66 3.99
N TYR A 458 0.20 -15.89 4.33
CA TYR A 458 -0.90 -15.89 3.39
C TYR A 458 -2.16 -15.28 3.99
N HIS A 459 -2.94 -14.63 3.14
CA HIS A 459 -4.24 -14.07 3.45
C HIS A 459 -5.35 -14.76 2.67
N LEU A 460 -6.51 -14.86 3.32
CA LEU A 460 -7.71 -15.41 2.74
C LEU A 460 -8.36 -14.36 1.84
N VAL A 461 -8.38 -14.60 0.55
CA VAL A 461 -9.03 -13.70 -0.42
C VAL A 461 -10.52 -13.96 -0.43
N GLU A 462 -10.91 -15.22 -0.62
CA GLU A 462 -12.30 -15.60 -0.81
C GLU A 462 -12.53 -17.03 -0.34
N VAL A 463 -13.66 -17.27 0.34
CA VAL A 463 -14.12 -18.62 0.67
C VAL A 463 -15.21 -18.98 -0.31
N ILE A 464 -15.13 -20.19 -0.86
CA ILE A 464 -16.05 -20.67 -1.89
C ILE A 464 -16.94 -21.75 -1.29
N GLU A 465 -18.10 -21.98 -1.93
CA GLU A 465 -19.11 -22.94 -1.46
C GLU A 465 -18.70 -24.40 -1.63
N ALA A 466 -17.83 -24.70 -2.61
CA ALA A 466 -17.28 -26.03 -2.86
C ALA A 466 -16.53 -26.58 -1.62
N SER A 467 -16.82 -27.84 -1.29
CA SER A 467 -16.18 -28.57 -0.19
C SER A 467 -14.98 -29.40 -0.65
N GLU A 468 -14.14 -29.85 0.28
CA GLU A 468 -12.97 -30.71 -0.03
C GLU A 468 -13.33 -32.05 -0.71
N ASN A 469 -14.58 -32.49 -0.67
CA ASN A 469 -15.03 -33.74 -1.30
C ASN A 469 -14.98 -33.73 -2.83
N VAL A 470 -14.84 -32.55 -3.44
CA VAL A 470 -14.78 -32.38 -4.91
C VAL A 470 -13.40 -32.77 -5.46
N ILE A 471 -12.40 -32.91 -4.59
CA ILE A 471 -11.05 -33.31 -4.95
C ILE A 471 -11.04 -34.83 -5.16
N GLU A 472 -10.85 -35.27 -6.39
CA GLU A 472 -10.92 -36.69 -6.76
C GLU A 472 -9.55 -37.36 -6.82
N THR A 473 -8.50 -36.60 -7.18
CA THR A 473 -7.16 -37.15 -7.43
C THR A 473 -6.12 -36.64 -6.45
N PRO A 474 -5.09 -37.46 -6.13
CA PRO A 474 -3.97 -37.00 -5.31
C PRO A 474 -3.16 -35.88 -5.99
N ALA A 475 -3.17 -35.82 -7.33
CA ALA A 475 -2.55 -34.72 -8.07
C ALA A 475 -3.27 -33.38 -7.83
N GLU A 476 -4.61 -33.37 -7.78
CA GLU A 476 -5.40 -32.20 -7.42
C GLU A 476 -5.15 -31.78 -5.96
N GLU A 477 -5.01 -32.75 -5.04
CA GLU A 477 -4.66 -32.45 -3.65
C GLU A 477 -3.27 -31.83 -3.51
N LEU A 478 -2.29 -32.26 -4.33
CA LEU A 478 -0.96 -31.67 -4.40
C LEU A 478 -0.94 -30.30 -5.10
N ALA A 479 -1.87 -30.07 -6.04
CA ALA A 479 -2.05 -28.78 -6.70
C ALA A 479 -2.67 -27.74 -5.75
N LEU A 480 -3.41 -28.18 -4.71
CA LEU A 480 -3.71 -27.30 -3.58
C LEU A 480 -2.40 -26.85 -2.95
N TRP A 481 -2.36 -25.60 -2.52
CA TRP A 481 -1.17 -24.96 -1.97
C TRP A 481 -0.05 -24.71 -2.98
N GLN A 482 -0.17 -25.16 -4.24
CA GLN A 482 0.76 -24.76 -5.29
C GLN A 482 0.55 -23.30 -5.67
N ARG A 483 1.66 -22.58 -5.84
CA ARG A 483 1.64 -21.17 -6.24
C ARG A 483 1.31 -21.05 -7.72
N MET A 484 0.32 -20.23 -8.05
CA MET A 484 -0.16 -20.00 -9.41
C MET A 484 -0.62 -18.55 -9.61
N THR A 485 -0.95 -18.19 -10.86
CA THR A 485 -1.52 -16.88 -11.18
C THR A 485 -2.94 -16.74 -10.61
N ILE A 486 -3.45 -15.51 -10.52
CA ILE A 486 -4.84 -15.32 -10.07
C ILE A 486 -5.84 -16.00 -11.01
N TYR A 487 -5.55 -16.01 -12.32
CA TYR A 487 -6.42 -16.62 -13.32
C TYR A 487 -6.40 -18.13 -13.24
N ASP A 488 -5.23 -18.72 -13.01
CA ASP A 488 -5.13 -20.17 -12.79
C ASP A 488 -5.88 -20.57 -11.52
N ALA A 489 -5.67 -19.84 -10.42
CA ALA A 489 -6.36 -20.11 -9.17
C ALA A 489 -7.89 -19.97 -9.30
N ARG A 490 -8.38 -18.92 -9.97
CA ARG A 490 -9.81 -18.72 -10.25
C ARG A 490 -10.38 -19.77 -11.20
N SER A 491 -9.61 -20.20 -12.21
CA SER A 491 -10.04 -21.26 -13.13
C SER A 491 -10.22 -22.59 -12.41
N MET A 492 -9.24 -22.97 -11.58
CA MET A 492 -9.28 -24.17 -10.73
C MET A 492 -10.45 -24.12 -9.73
N LEU A 493 -10.67 -22.97 -9.10
CA LEU A 493 -11.78 -22.77 -8.16
C LEU A 493 -13.15 -22.84 -8.85
N GLY A 494 -13.30 -22.23 -10.02
CA GLY A 494 -14.54 -22.31 -10.80
C GLY A 494 -14.82 -23.75 -11.25
N LEU A 495 -13.79 -24.52 -11.62
CA LEU A 495 -13.92 -25.94 -11.95
C LEU A 495 -14.43 -26.76 -10.74
N TYR A 496 -13.90 -26.50 -9.55
CA TYR A 496 -14.40 -27.15 -8.33
C TYR A 496 -15.83 -26.73 -7.96
N CYS A 497 -16.24 -25.49 -8.23
CA CYS A 497 -17.64 -25.09 -8.06
C CYS A 497 -18.56 -25.82 -9.02
N TYR A 498 -18.16 -25.92 -10.29
CA TYR A 498 -18.91 -26.59 -11.34
C TYR A 498 -19.13 -28.07 -10.99
N ARG A 499 -18.06 -28.80 -10.62
CA ARG A 499 -18.14 -30.21 -10.21
C ARG A 499 -19.01 -30.43 -8.96
N ALA A 500 -19.05 -29.45 -8.06
CA ALA A 500 -19.89 -29.50 -6.87
C ALA A 500 -21.38 -29.19 -7.15
N GLY A 501 -21.73 -28.77 -8.37
CA GLY A 501 -23.09 -28.32 -8.72
C GLY A 501 -23.41 -26.88 -8.33
N TYR A 502 -22.42 -26.09 -7.88
CA TYR A 502 -22.61 -24.67 -7.53
C TYR A 502 -22.39 -23.77 -8.77
N TYR A 503 -23.29 -23.86 -9.75
CA TYR A 503 -23.16 -23.16 -11.05
C TYR A 503 -23.05 -21.63 -10.93
N PRO A 504 -23.84 -20.92 -10.09
CA PRO A 504 -23.70 -19.48 -9.93
C PRO A 504 -22.32 -19.07 -9.39
N ALA A 505 -21.74 -19.86 -8.48
CA ALA A 505 -20.42 -19.61 -7.92
C ALA A 505 -19.31 -19.89 -8.95
N ALA A 506 -19.47 -20.91 -9.79
CA ALA A 506 -18.56 -21.19 -10.91
C ALA A 506 -18.53 -20.03 -11.90
N LEU A 507 -19.72 -19.56 -12.31
CA LEU A 507 -19.88 -18.40 -13.20
C LEU A 507 -19.19 -17.16 -12.62
N ALA A 508 -19.41 -16.88 -11.33
CA ALA A 508 -18.79 -15.73 -10.66
C ALA A 508 -17.26 -15.79 -10.66
N GLN A 509 -16.66 -16.97 -10.55
CA GLN A 509 -15.19 -17.10 -10.58
C GLN A 509 -14.63 -16.91 -12.00
N TRP A 510 -15.27 -17.50 -13.01
CA TRP A 510 -14.77 -17.42 -14.38
C TRP A 510 -15.07 -16.06 -15.05
N THR A 511 -16.19 -15.41 -14.75
CA THR A 511 -16.51 -14.06 -15.27
C THR A 511 -15.53 -12.99 -14.76
N ARG A 512 -14.93 -13.19 -13.59
CA ARG A 512 -13.86 -12.32 -13.07
C ARG A 512 -12.53 -12.48 -13.82
N ILE A 513 -12.38 -13.49 -14.68
CA ILE A 513 -11.21 -13.65 -15.54
C ILE A 513 -11.44 -12.80 -16.81
N PRO A 514 -10.56 -11.84 -17.14
CA PRO A 514 -10.67 -11.06 -18.36
C PRO A 514 -10.77 -11.97 -19.59
N GLU A 515 -11.62 -11.61 -20.55
CA GLU A 515 -11.90 -12.42 -21.74
C GLU A 515 -10.63 -12.84 -22.48
N ARG A 516 -9.66 -11.92 -22.63
CA ARG A 516 -8.36 -12.21 -23.25
C ARG A 516 -7.57 -13.33 -22.56
N ASN A 517 -7.73 -13.51 -21.25
CA ASN A 517 -7.12 -14.61 -20.50
C ASN A 517 -8.00 -15.87 -20.48
N ARG A 518 -9.32 -15.75 -20.67
CA ARG A 518 -10.22 -16.91 -20.84
C ARG A 518 -9.93 -17.66 -22.14
N VAL A 519 -9.59 -16.94 -23.22
CA VAL A 519 -9.21 -17.54 -24.52
C VAL A 519 -8.00 -18.48 -24.41
N LEU A 520 -7.06 -18.21 -23.49
CA LEU A 520 -5.91 -19.09 -23.22
C LEU A 520 -6.32 -20.42 -22.54
N ARG A 521 -7.58 -20.54 -22.10
CA ARG A 521 -8.15 -21.68 -21.37
C ARG A 521 -9.45 -22.13 -22.09
N PRO A 522 -9.33 -22.85 -23.22
CA PRO A 522 -10.50 -23.18 -24.05
C PRO A 522 -11.53 -24.04 -23.31
N GLU A 523 -11.07 -24.93 -22.41
CA GLU A 523 -11.94 -25.76 -21.58
C GLU A 523 -12.82 -24.94 -20.63
N VAL A 524 -12.24 -23.91 -19.98
CA VAL A 524 -12.98 -23.02 -19.09
C VAL A 524 -14.02 -22.22 -19.87
N THR A 525 -13.67 -21.77 -21.08
CA THR A 525 -14.60 -21.03 -21.94
C THR A 525 -15.79 -21.92 -22.32
N ARG A 526 -15.55 -23.17 -22.71
CA ARG A 526 -16.62 -24.14 -23.00
C ARG A 526 -17.53 -24.38 -21.80
N LEU A 527 -16.96 -24.61 -20.61
CA LEU A 527 -17.73 -24.83 -19.38
C LEU A 527 -18.52 -23.59 -18.96
N LEU A 528 -18.00 -22.39 -19.22
CA LEU A 528 -18.69 -21.14 -18.93
C LEU A 528 -19.97 -21.02 -19.77
N PHE A 529 -19.90 -21.28 -21.08
CA PHE A 529 -21.08 -21.30 -21.95
C PHE A 529 -22.12 -22.30 -21.48
N GLU A 530 -21.70 -23.52 -21.10
CA GLU A 530 -22.60 -24.53 -20.57
C GLU A 530 -23.29 -24.09 -19.26
N VAL A 531 -22.54 -23.45 -18.35
CA VAL A 531 -23.09 -22.91 -17.10
C VAL A 531 -24.10 -21.80 -17.37
N ASP A 532 -23.81 -20.89 -18.30
CA ASP A 532 -24.72 -19.81 -18.66
C ASP A 532 -26.02 -20.35 -19.27
N GLU A 533 -25.94 -21.34 -20.17
CA GLU A 533 -27.13 -21.99 -20.74
C GLU A 533 -27.98 -22.67 -19.66
N ARG A 534 -27.36 -23.43 -18.74
CA ARG A 534 -28.08 -24.09 -17.64
C ARG A 534 -28.78 -23.09 -16.73
N LEU A 535 -28.11 -21.99 -16.36
CA LEU A 535 -28.71 -20.94 -15.53
C LEU A 535 -29.82 -20.19 -16.26
N ALA A 536 -29.73 -20.05 -17.59
CA ALA A 536 -30.81 -19.49 -18.40
C ALA A 536 -32.05 -20.40 -18.41
N LEU A 537 -31.86 -21.71 -18.54
CA LEU A 537 -32.94 -22.70 -18.45
C LEU A 537 -33.60 -22.71 -17.06
N GLU A 538 -32.81 -22.74 -15.98
CA GLU A 538 -33.34 -22.65 -14.60
C GLU A 538 -34.16 -21.37 -14.39
N LYS A 539 -33.73 -20.23 -14.96
CA LYS A 539 -34.47 -18.97 -14.91
C LYS A 539 -35.75 -18.99 -15.74
N GLN A 540 -35.84 -19.77 -16.80
CA GLN A 540 -37.06 -19.94 -17.58
C GLN A 540 -38.05 -20.85 -16.84
N GLU A 541 -37.59 -21.93 -16.21
CA GLU A 541 -38.42 -22.83 -15.42
C GLU A 541 -38.98 -22.18 -14.14
N THR A 542 -38.22 -21.27 -13.53
CA THR A 542 -38.63 -20.58 -12.29
C THR A 542 -39.45 -19.31 -12.51
N GLN A 543 -39.64 -18.87 -13.76
CA GLN A 543 -40.56 -17.79 -14.06
C GLN A 543 -42.00 -18.26 -13.81
N PRO A 544 -42.80 -17.55 -12.99
CA PRO A 544 -44.21 -17.87 -12.89
C PRO A 544 -44.83 -17.71 -14.28
N MET A 545 -45.37 -18.80 -14.84
CA MET A 545 -46.13 -18.73 -16.09
C MET A 545 -47.16 -17.61 -15.95
N ARG A 546 -47.11 -16.62 -16.85
CA ARG A 546 -48.15 -15.59 -16.91
C ARG A 546 -49.49 -16.31 -17.09
N ARG A 547 -50.51 -15.86 -16.37
CA ARG A 547 -51.88 -16.41 -16.44
C ARG A 547 -52.40 -16.51 -17.89
N ASP A 548 -51.89 -15.65 -18.76
CA ASP A 548 -52.22 -15.56 -20.19
C ASP A 548 -51.72 -16.75 -21.02
N GLN A 549 -50.71 -17.49 -20.54
CA GLN A 549 -50.15 -18.69 -21.19
C GLN A 549 -50.84 -19.99 -20.77
N LEU A 550 -51.71 -19.93 -19.75
CA LEU A 550 -52.51 -21.06 -19.27
C LEU A 550 -53.93 -21.07 -19.85
N ILE A 551 -54.28 -20.08 -20.68
CA ILE A 551 -55.54 -20.07 -21.41
C ILE A 551 -55.39 -21.08 -22.56
N PRO A 552 -56.20 -22.15 -22.62
CA PRO A 552 -56.25 -22.99 -23.82
C PRO A 552 -56.59 -22.08 -24.99
N GLN A 553 -55.75 -22.00 -26.01
CA GLN A 553 -56.14 -21.30 -27.23
C GLN A 553 -57.42 -21.96 -27.76
N GLU A 554 -58.52 -21.21 -27.76
CA GLU A 554 -59.73 -21.63 -28.46
C GLU A 554 -59.37 -21.87 -29.92
N PRO A 555 -59.82 -22.97 -30.55
CA PRO A 555 -59.59 -23.18 -31.97
C PRO A 555 -60.20 -21.99 -32.72
N ILE A 556 -59.36 -21.24 -33.43
CA ILE A 556 -59.79 -20.11 -34.25
C ILE A 556 -60.65 -20.68 -35.37
N LEU A 557 -61.96 -20.66 -35.18
CA LEU A 557 -62.94 -20.97 -36.21
C LEU A 557 -63.19 -19.68 -37.01
N SER A 558 -62.16 -19.22 -37.75
CA SER A 558 -62.35 -18.18 -38.76
C SER A 558 -62.81 -18.85 -40.06
N GLY A 559 -64.12 -18.93 -40.21
CA GLY A 559 -64.75 -19.22 -41.49
C GLY A 559 -64.50 -18.08 -42.48
N ASN A 560 -63.67 -18.37 -43.47
CA ASN A 560 -63.93 -18.10 -44.89
C ASN A 560 -62.95 -18.95 -45.68
N LEU A 561 -63.25 -20.25 -45.76
CA LEU A 561 -62.68 -21.11 -46.77
C LEU A 561 -63.18 -20.60 -48.14
N PRO A 562 -62.32 -20.23 -49.09
CA PRO A 562 -62.72 -20.23 -50.49
C PRO A 562 -63.15 -21.66 -50.86
N PRO A 563 -64.09 -21.83 -51.82
CA PRO A 563 -64.56 -23.15 -52.20
C PRO A 563 -63.37 -24.04 -52.60
N ALA A 564 -63.41 -25.29 -52.17
CA ALA A 564 -62.39 -26.27 -52.45
C ALA A 564 -62.26 -26.46 -53.97
N ASP A 565 -61.16 -25.96 -54.54
CA ASP A 565 -60.66 -26.43 -55.83
C ASP A 565 -60.14 -27.86 -55.61
N LEU A 566 -61.01 -28.85 -55.81
CA LEU A 566 -60.57 -30.22 -56.05
C LEU A 566 -59.80 -30.23 -57.38
N PRO A 567 -58.58 -30.79 -57.42
CA PRO A 567 -57.88 -30.94 -58.70
C PRO A 567 -58.68 -31.87 -59.61
N ASN A 568 -58.98 -31.38 -60.82
CA ASN A 568 -59.65 -32.14 -61.86
C ASN A 568 -58.74 -33.29 -62.32
N PRO A 569 -59.16 -34.57 -62.24
CA PRO A 569 -58.34 -35.72 -62.59
C PRO A 569 -58.04 -35.87 -64.11
N HIS A 570 -58.40 -34.88 -64.93
CA HIS A 570 -58.18 -34.89 -66.38
C HIS A 570 -57.40 -33.68 -66.93
N GLU A 571 -56.74 -32.90 -66.08
CA GLU A 571 -55.90 -31.80 -66.57
C GLU A 571 -54.49 -32.30 -66.96
N PRO A 572 -54.02 -32.06 -68.20
CA PRO A 572 -52.68 -32.51 -68.60
C PRO A 572 -51.60 -31.66 -67.92
N ILE A 573 -50.62 -32.36 -67.35
CA ILE A 573 -49.45 -31.83 -66.64
C ILE A 573 -48.71 -30.81 -67.52
N ARG A 574 -48.53 -29.58 -67.01
CA ARG A 574 -47.61 -28.60 -67.60
C ARG A 574 -46.16 -29.03 -67.34
N SER A 575 -45.34 -28.86 -68.36
CA SER A 575 -43.95 -29.32 -68.49
C SER A 575 -42.91 -28.67 -67.55
N ASP A 576 -43.34 -28.00 -66.49
CA ASP A 576 -42.52 -27.00 -65.81
C ASP A 576 -42.08 -27.48 -64.41
N GLU A 577 -42.61 -28.62 -63.94
CA GLU A 577 -42.30 -29.24 -62.64
C GLU A 577 -41.34 -30.44 -62.73
N THR A 578 -40.63 -30.63 -63.84
CA THR A 578 -39.70 -31.77 -64.03
C THR A 578 -38.21 -31.45 -63.95
N ALA A 579 -37.82 -30.28 -63.41
CA ALA A 579 -36.40 -29.96 -63.23
C ALA A 579 -36.09 -29.50 -61.80
N GLY A 580 -35.76 -30.45 -60.92
CA GLY A 580 -35.19 -30.09 -59.62
C GLY A 580 -35.17 -31.14 -58.51
N ILE A 581 -35.31 -32.43 -58.80
CA ILE A 581 -35.05 -33.49 -57.79
C ILE A 581 -33.84 -34.29 -58.26
N LEU A 582 -32.65 -33.95 -57.77
CA LEU A 582 -31.49 -34.84 -57.68
C LEU A 582 -30.40 -34.17 -56.80
N ALA A 583 -30.47 -34.36 -55.49
CA ALA A 583 -29.32 -34.65 -54.59
C ALA A 583 -29.77 -34.58 -53.12
N GLY A 584 -29.39 -35.61 -52.37
CA GLY A 584 -29.79 -35.84 -50.97
C GLY A 584 -28.96 -35.09 -49.92
N PRO A 585 -28.97 -35.59 -48.67
CA PRO A 585 -28.86 -34.83 -47.43
C PRO A 585 -27.42 -34.49 -47.04
N TRP A 586 -27.26 -33.56 -46.09
CA TRP A 586 -26.03 -32.98 -45.52
C TRP A 586 -25.60 -31.64 -46.13
N GLU A 587 -26.10 -30.53 -45.57
CA GLU A 587 -25.29 -29.33 -45.41
C GLU A 587 -25.81 -28.45 -44.27
N SER A 588 -24.86 -27.88 -43.53
CA SER A 588 -24.98 -27.19 -42.25
C SER A 588 -25.82 -25.91 -42.29
N LEU A 589 -26.77 -25.78 -41.37
CA LEU A 589 -27.43 -24.50 -41.06
C LEU A 589 -26.44 -23.57 -40.35
N LYS A 590 -25.99 -22.53 -41.07
CA LYS A 590 -25.37 -21.33 -40.49
C LYS A 590 -26.46 -20.51 -39.78
N PRO A 591 -26.16 -19.90 -38.62
CA PRO A 591 -27.13 -19.03 -37.95
C PRO A 591 -27.22 -17.68 -38.68
N THR A 592 -28.40 -17.41 -39.22
CA THR A 592 -28.85 -16.07 -39.63
C THR A 592 -29.33 -15.29 -38.40
N HIS A 593 -28.75 -14.11 -38.18
CA HIS A 593 -29.44 -12.83 -37.92
C HIS A 593 -28.49 -11.83 -37.24
N SER A 594 -28.08 -10.83 -38.03
CA SER A 594 -27.46 -9.57 -37.62
C SER A 594 -28.40 -8.44 -38.02
N TYR A 595 -28.66 -7.50 -37.11
CA TYR A 595 -29.40 -6.25 -37.32
C TYR A 595 -28.90 -5.20 -36.30
N PRO A 596 -28.96 -3.90 -36.59
CA PRO A 596 -27.92 -3.21 -37.37
C PRO A 596 -27.34 -1.97 -36.64
N ILE A 597 -26.23 -1.46 -37.16
CA ILE A 597 -25.63 -0.16 -36.84
C ILE A 597 -26.25 0.87 -37.80
N ASN A 598 -26.88 1.92 -37.26
CA ASN A 598 -27.31 3.08 -38.04
C ASN A 598 -26.27 4.20 -37.89
N ASN A 599 -25.64 4.57 -38.99
CA ASN A 599 -25.03 5.87 -39.22
C ASN A 599 -25.73 6.47 -40.44
N GLU A 600 -26.44 7.58 -40.27
CA GLU A 600 -26.61 8.65 -41.26
C GLU A 600 -27.46 9.73 -40.59
N GLU A 601 -26.91 10.94 -40.45
CA GLU A 601 -27.53 12.16 -40.94
C GLU A 601 -26.57 13.35 -40.71
N LEU A 602 -26.17 13.97 -41.82
CA LEU A 602 -25.58 15.29 -41.91
C LEU A 602 -26.63 16.15 -42.63
N GLY A 603 -27.05 17.25 -42.02
CA GLY A 603 -28.00 18.19 -42.61
C GLY A 603 -28.27 19.36 -41.68
N ASP A 604 -27.64 20.49 -41.99
CA ASP A 604 -27.81 21.81 -41.36
C ASP A 604 -29.28 22.30 -41.43
N LEU A 605 -29.69 23.15 -40.48
CA LEU A 605 -30.30 24.47 -40.72
C LEU A 605 -30.70 25.17 -39.41
N ASP A 606 -30.59 26.50 -39.46
CA ASP A 606 -30.60 27.50 -38.40
C ASP A 606 -31.99 27.87 -37.81
N GLU A 607 -31.90 28.76 -36.82
CA GLU A 607 -32.87 29.82 -36.41
C GLU A 607 -34.01 29.49 -35.42
N ASP A 608 -33.87 30.16 -34.26
CA ASP A 608 -34.85 31.00 -33.58
C ASP A 608 -35.99 30.43 -32.70
N ASP A 609 -36.23 31.25 -31.67
CA ASP A 609 -37.45 31.43 -30.86
C ASP A 609 -37.72 30.57 -29.61
N GLU A 610 -37.39 31.22 -28.49
CA GLU A 610 -38.33 31.70 -27.47
C GLU A 610 -39.31 30.73 -26.76
N GLU A 611 -39.18 30.83 -25.44
CA GLU A 611 -40.27 30.94 -24.46
C GLU A 611 -41.17 29.74 -24.13
N ALA A 612 -41.13 29.47 -22.81
CA ALA A 612 -42.30 29.50 -21.93
C ALA A 612 -43.09 28.20 -21.67
N ARG A 613 -43.07 27.88 -20.36
CA ARG A 613 -44.24 27.59 -19.50
C ARG A 613 -44.81 26.16 -19.61
N ILE A 614 -45.33 25.50 -18.56
CA ILE A 614 -45.52 25.74 -17.11
C ILE A 614 -46.18 24.45 -16.57
N MET A 615 -45.87 24.04 -15.33
CA MET A 615 -46.75 23.31 -14.39
C MET A 615 -47.24 21.89 -14.76
N THR A 616 -47.57 20.95 -13.88
CA THR A 616 -47.77 20.89 -12.41
C THR A 616 -47.89 19.40 -12.05
N ALA A 617 -47.15 18.95 -11.04
CA ALA A 617 -47.58 18.32 -9.77
C ALA A 617 -48.81 17.33 -9.71
N PRO A 618 -49.16 16.73 -8.54
CA PRO A 618 -49.13 15.28 -8.29
C PRO A 618 -50.49 14.73 -7.75
N LEU A 619 -50.45 13.60 -7.01
CA LEU A 619 -51.52 12.93 -6.20
C LEU A 619 -52.34 11.88 -6.99
N GLY A 620 -52.83 10.77 -6.41
CA GLY A 620 -52.91 10.25 -5.04
C GLY A 620 -53.65 8.89 -5.11
N SER A 621 -53.23 7.88 -4.34
CA SER A 621 -53.91 7.35 -3.13
C SER A 621 -55.30 6.68 -3.32
N SER A 622 -55.40 5.41 -2.92
CA SER A 622 -56.47 4.83 -2.07
C SER A 622 -56.07 3.38 -1.69
N THR A 623 -55.78 3.02 -0.43
CA THR A 623 -56.66 2.67 0.73
C THR A 623 -57.67 1.55 0.38
N HIS A 624 -57.71 0.38 1.04
CA HIS A 624 -58.06 0.14 2.45
C HIS A 624 -57.77 -1.34 2.87
N ARG A 625 -57.22 -1.60 4.08
CA ARG A 625 -57.83 -2.22 5.32
C ARG A 625 -58.23 -3.71 5.20
N GLU A 626 -58.12 -4.60 6.18
CA GLU A 626 -57.82 -4.60 7.63
C GLU A 626 -57.64 -6.07 8.10
N GLY A 627 -57.05 -6.32 9.28
CA GLY A 627 -57.12 -7.65 9.93
C GLY A 627 -56.08 -7.88 11.02
N GLU A 628 -56.35 -7.39 12.24
CA GLU A 628 -55.65 -7.71 13.48
C GLU A 628 -55.88 -9.17 13.95
N SER A 629 -54.92 -9.76 14.68
CA SER A 629 -55.18 -10.34 16.00
C SER A 629 -53.92 -10.79 16.75
N ASN A 630 -53.93 -10.46 18.05
CA ASN A 630 -53.18 -10.94 19.23
C ASN A 630 -52.58 -12.36 19.13
N GLY A 631 -51.46 -12.75 19.75
CA GLY A 631 -50.83 -12.35 21.01
C GLY A 631 -50.85 -13.54 22.00
N HIS A 632 -49.69 -14.10 22.37
CA HIS A 632 -49.36 -14.82 23.64
C HIS A 632 -48.01 -15.56 23.47
N ASN A 633 -46.96 -15.23 24.24
CA ASN A 633 -46.60 -15.69 25.59
C ASN A 633 -45.93 -17.09 25.62
N GLY A 634 -44.74 -17.17 26.20
CA GLY A 634 -44.00 -18.42 26.39
C GLY A 634 -42.55 -18.25 26.85
N GLN A 635 -42.36 -17.77 28.08
CA GLN A 635 -41.12 -17.93 28.86
C GLN A 635 -40.93 -19.40 29.28
N ASN A 636 -39.67 -19.87 29.27
CA ASN A 636 -39.00 -20.81 30.19
C ASN A 636 -37.75 -21.33 29.45
N GLY A 637 -36.54 -21.43 30.00
CA GLY A 637 -36.06 -21.38 31.38
C GLY A 637 -34.89 -22.37 31.50
N GLN A 638 -33.92 -22.05 32.38
CA GLN A 638 -32.86 -22.92 32.96
C GLN A 638 -31.63 -23.19 32.05
N ASN A 639 -30.39 -22.76 32.33
CA ASN A 639 -29.50 -22.81 33.52
C ASN A 639 -29.32 -24.20 34.14
N LEU A 640 -28.09 -24.76 34.03
CA LEU A 640 -27.38 -25.68 34.95
C LEU A 640 -25.97 -25.98 34.35
N SER A 641 -24.90 -25.43 34.95
CA SER A 641 -23.90 -26.08 35.84
C SER A 641 -22.93 -27.04 35.12
N ASP A 642 -21.64 -26.70 34.97
CA ASP A 642 -20.52 -26.85 35.93
C ASP A 642 -20.15 -28.32 36.29
N THR A 643 -18.92 -28.71 35.92
CA THR A 643 -17.96 -29.65 36.57
C THR A 643 -16.80 -29.87 35.57
N SER A 644 -15.59 -29.31 35.76
CA SER A 644 -14.49 -29.63 36.71
C SER A 644 -13.47 -30.64 36.18
N ASP A 645 -12.19 -30.24 36.28
CA ASP A 645 -10.99 -31.06 36.53
C ASP A 645 -10.44 -31.99 35.43
N ALA A 646 -9.13 -32.26 35.29
CA ALA A 646 -7.89 -31.72 35.83
C ALA A 646 -6.71 -32.34 35.05
N SER A 647 -5.56 -31.65 35.10
CA SER A 647 -4.17 -32.16 35.12
C SER A 647 -3.76 -33.38 34.28
N LEU A 648 -2.68 -33.22 33.50
CA LEU A 648 -1.52 -34.13 33.58
C LEU A 648 -0.23 -33.45 33.07
N SER A 649 0.71 -33.32 34.00
CA SER A 649 2.11 -32.99 33.86
C SER A 649 2.91 -34.11 33.18
N GLY A 650 4.02 -33.79 32.52
CA GLY A 650 5.03 -34.78 32.12
C GLY A 650 6.30 -34.16 31.54
N ASN A 651 7.32 -34.01 32.39
CA ASN A 651 8.72 -33.73 32.08
C ASN A 651 9.35 -34.77 31.13
N GLY A 652 10.44 -34.39 30.43
CA GLY A 652 11.33 -35.37 29.82
C GLY A 652 12.42 -34.80 28.89
N THR A 653 13.55 -34.41 29.48
CA THR A 653 14.85 -34.12 28.86
C THR A 653 15.60 -35.38 28.38
N GLN A 654 16.35 -35.26 27.27
CA GLN A 654 17.68 -35.86 26.90
C GLN A 654 17.70 -36.26 25.41
N GLN A 655 18.48 -35.61 24.54
CA GLN A 655 19.94 -35.75 24.25
C GLN A 655 20.33 -37.07 23.53
N THR A 656 20.78 -36.95 22.27
CA THR A 656 21.94 -37.61 21.56
C THR A 656 21.76 -37.39 20.05
N SER A 657 22.51 -36.51 19.38
CA SER A 657 23.79 -36.72 18.67
C SER A 657 23.74 -37.66 17.45
N THR A 658 24.07 -37.11 16.28
CA THR A 658 24.76 -37.65 15.06
C THR A 658 24.14 -36.95 13.84
N SER A 659 24.81 -36.49 12.81
CA SER A 659 26.22 -36.39 12.44
C SER A 659 26.30 -35.44 11.25
N SER A 660 27.39 -34.70 11.18
CA SER A 660 27.82 -33.81 10.10
C SER A 660 28.06 -34.53 8.77
N ARG A 661 27.85 -33.82 7.64
CA ARG A 661 28.77 -33.68 6.49
C ARG A 661 28.05 -32.98 5.32
N TRP A 662 28.84 -32.44 4.39
CA TRP A 662 28.47 -31.82 3.10
C TRP A 662 28.44 -30.28 3.04
N PHE A 663 29.61 -29.67 3.24
CA PHE A 663 30.01 -28.43 2.57
C PHE A 663 31.50 -28.54 2.22
N THR A 664 31.83 -28.54 0.92
CA THR A 664 33.07 -28.12 0.24
C THR A 664 33.39 -29.02 -0.95
N ARG A 665 33.19 -28.48 -2.16
CA ARG A 665 34.02 -28.68 -3.35
C ARG A 665 33.41 -27.89 -4.49
N LEU A 666 34.05 -26.79 -4.89
CA LEU A 666 34.24 -26.36 -6.29
C LEU A 666 34.82 -24.93 -6.33
N PHE A 667 36.15 -24.86 -6.18
CA PHE A 667 36.98 -23.78 -6.72
C PHE A 667 38.39 -24.34 -6.94
N ARG A 668 38.75 -24.69 -8.19
CA ARG A 668 40.04 -24.33 -8.82
C ARG A 668 40.23 -24.93 -10.22
N SER A 669 40.93 -24.13 -11.04
CA SER A 669 41.64 -24.42 -12.30
C SER A 669 40.76 -24.43 -13.55
N SER A 670 41.05 -23.73 -14.66
CA SER A 670 42.33 -23.46 -15.34
C SER A 670 42.14 -22.24 -16.28
N SER A 671 42.95 -21.18 -16.20
CA SER A 671 44.06 -20.87 -17.12
C SER A 671 43.89 -21.31 -18.59
N LYS A 672 43.37 -20.42 -19.43
CA LYS A 672 43.94 -20.02 -20.74
C LYS A 672 43.21 -18.81 -21.28
#